data_AF-A0A818MDF7-F1
#
_entry.id   AF-A0A818MDF7-F1
#
_cell.length_a   1.000
_cell.length_b   1.000
_cell.length_c   1.000
_cell.angle_alpha   90.00
_cell.angle_beta   90.00
_cell.angle_gamma   90.00
#
_symmetry.space_group_name_H-M   'P 1'
#
loop_
_entity.id
_entity.type
_entity.pdbx_description
1 polymer ?
#
loop_
_entity_poly.entity_id
_entity_poly.type
_entity_poly.pdbx_seq_one_letter_code
_entity_poly.pdbx_strand_id
1 'polypeptide(L)'
;MSGSSGNAEDFTIEGFDADNTIKLLNKDGTSIGFISSVFESKALFTGENMSALIQAEVINLSRNIVITGDDFQHVHCVNDVADGRPPDRIQADHCSCWKNINRNQCTLGLHTVAIGTGSVLSLQYTRIEKCGQRGILGKYCVHLHLLSKCPECKIIGNAFEYGHQRGTTIHGTHLATIENNVYNDIRGAIIYVEDGNEMYNRIFYNVGICPWAKSGEKRGCTIPGTDNDQADTTLNQAGLWGLSFTNYAIGNRFANNYNGMLYQEQGFGDGRGHVSGLECLSFQQIGRLEGNTFHGCGRFGTYVLASVFPKTTDRSIDKNGLPTLSTCQEWTTSGEDNGLPATFMHNIDYDNVFVGQYNAGDLQYRFHTSINNNNLIYWKETKNFQDGCSSHIADSFYDSGNLALPGGHGTFILENMIFNNQVHFESSHHCNIGVTGVLCMPTYVFVNMKWTGVISDQSSLLQWGPNNGAMFTLGPDDEKNLNGNKLFPAGFCSIVNPYWTYLLALDNGASCFSSNDVANLLGQDSVKFARKYDGGAIFCKRPVRRLEIFSFNQNPANHQTMQLELWQFDNLISSVTLKFFQIGDRKQGYSATVVPGLDHKYKLSMTGGGDVSPDWIIEFSDPVFGNRWKRDEIDLVVAGTFGLEIII
;
A
#
# COMPACT_ATOMS: atom_id res chain seq x y z
N MET A 1 4.42 13.81 12.06
CA MET A 1 5.65 13.85 11.24
C MET A 1 6.76 13.17 12.03
N SER A 2 6.79 11.83 12.04
CA SER A 2 7.96 11.08 12.52
C SER A 2 8.90 10.92 11.33
N GLY A 3 10.00 11.66 11.31
CA GLY A 3 11.13 11.28 10.48
C GLY A 3 11.88 10.14 11.16
N SER A 4 12.65 9.37 10.40
CA SER A 4 13.70 8.51 10.95
C SER A 4 14.54 9.35 11.93
N SER A 5 14.49 8.98 13.22
CA SER A 5 15.21 9.63 14.32
C SER A 5 16.35 8.78 14.86
N GLY A 6 16.57 7.60 14.27
CA GLY A 6 17.66 6.69 14.64
C GLY A 6 18.95 7.04 13.89
N ASN A 7 20.05 7.01 14.62
CA ASN A 7 21.39 6.87 14.04
C ASN A 7 21.80 5.40 14.17
N ALA A 8 22.54 4.86 13.21
CA ALA A 8 23.19 3.57 13.42
C ALA A 8 24.45 3.76 14.28
N GLU A 9 24.80 2.73 15.06
CA GLU A 9 26.00 2.72 15.90
C GLU A 9 27.01 1.71 15.36
N ASP A 10 28.28 2.13 15.21
CA ASP A 10 29.39 1.26 14.85
C ASP A 10 29.98 0.62 16.12
N PHE A 11 30.08 -0.70 16.15
CA PHE A 11 30.72 -1.43 17.24
C PHE A 11 31.60 -2.57 16.74
N THR A 12 32.60 -2.94 17.54
CA THR A 12 33.42 -4.14 17.34
C THR A 12 33.00 -5.20 18.34
N ILE A 13 32.71 -6.41 17.86
CA ILE A 13 32.51 -7.58 18.74
C ILE A 13 33.88 -8.04 19.23
N GLU A 14 34.16 -7.83 20.51
CA GLU A 14 35.41 -8.25 21.16
C GLU A 14 35.41 -9.75 21.49
N GLY A 15 34.25 -10.28 21.86
CA GLY A 15 34.08 -11.69 22.19
C GLY A 15 32.69 -11.99 22.75
N PHE A 16 32.48 -13.27 23.04
CA PHE A 16 31.29 -13.75 23.74
C PHE A 16 31.73 -14.20 25.14
N ASP A 17 31.06 -13.73 26.18
CA ASP A 17 31.29 -14.19 27.53
C ASP A 17 30.65 -15.57 27.77
N ALA A 18 31.06 -16.23 28.86
CA ALA A 18 30.61 -17.58 29.20
C ALA A 18 29.09 -17.70 29.45
N ASP A 19 28.39 -16.58 29.61
CA ASP A 19 26.93 -16.48 29.76
C ASP A 19 26.19 -16.10 28.45
N ASN A 20 26.88 -16.18 27.29
CA ASN A 20 26.40 -15.75 25.97
C ASN A 20 26.13 -14.24 25.83
N THR A 21 26.63 -13.40 26.73
CA THR A 21 26.62 -11.96 26.51
C THR A 21 27.71 -11.56 25.51
N ILE A 22 27.42 -10.56 24.67
CA ILE A 22 28.35 -10.07 23.65
C ILE A 22 29.11 -8.88 24.22
N LYS A 23 30.45 -8.96 24.23
CA LYS A 23 31.30 -7.81 24.53
C LYS A 23 31.48 -6.97 23.29
N LEU A 24 31.08 -5.70 23.40
CA LEU A 24 31.17 -4.73 22.32
C LEU A 24 32.13 -3.60 22.70
N LEU A 25 32.86 -3.10 21.71
CA LEU A 25 33.65 -1.87 21.79
C LEU A 25 33.03 -0.83 20.85
N ASN A 26 32.91 0.41 21.31
CA ASN A 26 32.62 1.55 20.45
C ASN A 26 33.77 1.76 19.46
N LYS A 27 33.51 2.60 18.44
CA LYS A 27 34.52 3.05 17.48
C LYS A 27 35.78 3.68 18.12
N ASP A 28 35.65 4.27 19.31
CA ASP A 28 36.75 4.85 20.08
C ASP A 28 37.47 3.85 21.01
N GLY A 29 37.10 2.57 20.96
CA GLY A 29 37.67 1.50 21.78
C GLY A 29 37.14 1.46 23.21
N THR A 30 36.15 2.30 23.56
CA THR A 30 35.49 2.21 24.87
C THR A 30 34.56 1.00 24.91
N SER A 31 34.63 0.23 25.99
CA SER A 31 33.71 -0.89 26.20
C SER A 31 32.28 -0.38 26.29
N ILE A 32 31.41 -0.89 25.42
CA ILE A 32 29.98 -0.66 25.52
C ILE A 32 29.49 -1.63 26.58
N GLY A 33 29.23 -1.11 27.77
CA GLY A 33 28.45 -1.82 28.77
C GLY A 33 27.03 -1.94 28.24
N PHE A 34 26.75 -2.98 27.44
CA PHE A 34 25.37 -3.38 27.26
C PHE A 34 24.89 -3.82 28.64
N ILE A 35 24.11 -2.96 29.31
CA ILE A 35 23.08 -3.47 30.20
C ILE A 35 22.32 -4.43 29.30
N SER A 36 22.25 -5.70 29.68
CA SER A 36 21.34 -6.63 29.05
C SER A 36 19.93 -6.05 29.16
N SER A 37 19.53 -5.17 28.25
CA SER A 37 18.24 -5.39 27.64
C SER A 37 18.47 -6.70 26.92
N VAL A 38 18.10 -7.77 27.60
CA VAL A 38 17.80 -9.01 26.92
C VAL A 38 16.80 -8.56 25.85
N PHE A 39 17.26 -8.34 24.62
CA PHE A 39 16.39 -8.38 23.45
C PHE A 39 16.06 -9.86 23.32
N GLU A 40 15.22 -10.32 24.25
CA GLU A 40 14.50 -11.54 24.08
C GLU A 40 13.81 -11.33 22.75
N SER A 41 14.11 -12.21 21.79
CA SER A 41 13.26 -12.42 20.64
C SER A 41 11.90 -12.81 21.20
N LYS A 42 11.14 -11.81 21.61
CA LYS A 42 9.85 -12.01 22.21
C LYS A 42 8.98 -12.33 21.03
N ALA A 43 8.62 -13.60 20.89
CA ALA A 43 7.42 -13.92 20.14
C ALA A 43 6.34 -13.03 20.77
N LEU A 44 5.97 -11.96 20.06
CA LEU A 44 5.11 -10.94 20.64
C LEU A 44 3.78 -11.58 21.06
N PHE A 45 3.43 -12.71 20.44
CA PHE A 45 2.23 -13.49 20.69
C PHE A 45 2.53 -14.99 20.65
N THR A 46 2.18 -15.69 21.74
CA THR A 46 2.15 -17.16 21.82
C THR A 46 0.72 -17.59 22.11
N GLY A 47 -0.05 -17.82 21.04
CA GLY A 47 -1.44 -18.24 21.09
C GLY A 47 -1.99 -18.39 19.68
N GLU A 48 -2.32 -19.63 19.30
CA GLU A 48 -2.86 -20.08 18.02
C GLU A 48 -2.41 -19.27 16.77
N ASN A 49 -1.22 -19.64 16.27
CA ASN A 49 -0.76 -19.52 14.88
C ASN A 49 -0.24 -18.17 14.33
N MET A 50 0.00 -17.14 15.14
CA MET A 50 0.76 -15.97 14.67
C MET A 50 1.88 -15.57 15.63
N SER A 51 3.12 -15.83 15.22
CA SER A 51 4.32 -15.28 15.85
C SER A 51 5.00 -14.31 14.87
N ALA A 52 4.98 -13.02 15.16
CA ALA A 52 5.85 -12.06 14.49
C ALA A 52 7.16 -11.94 15.27
N LEU A 53 8.29 -12.01 14.56
CA LEU A 53 9.62 -11.86 15.14
C LEU A 53 10.18 -10.48 14.78
N ILE A 54 10.18 -9.57 15.74
CA ILE A 54 10.94 -8.33 15.66
C ILE A 54 12.33 -8.58 16.26
N GLN A 55 13.37 -8.14 15.57
CA GLN A 55 14.76 -8.33 15.97
C GLN A 55 15.61 -7.14 15.54
N ALA A 56 16.77 -6.96 16.16
CA ALA A 56 17.73 -5.96 15.72
C ALA A 56 18.40 -6.41 14.41
N GLU A 57 18.62 -5.46 13.51
CA GLU A 57 19.41 -5.70 12.30
C GLU A 57 20.90 -5.52 12.61
N VAL A 58 21.66 -6.61 12.53
CA VAL A 58 23.11 -6.62 12.75
C VAL A 58 23.79 -7.08 11.47
N ILE A 59 24.64 -6.22 10.91
CA ILE A 59 25.36 -6.50 9.66
C ILE A 59 26.85 -6.67 9.91
N ASN A 60 27.45 -7.70 9.30
CA ASN A 60 28.89 -7.88 9.27
C ASN A 60 29.46 -7.32 7.96
N LEU A 61 30.27 -6.27 8.04
CA LEU A 61 30.87 -5.61 6.88
C LEU A 61 32.22 -6.23 6.44
N SER A 62 32.84 -7.06 7.26
CA SER A 62 34.17 -7.61 6.97
C SER A 62 34.13 -8.67 5.89
N ARG A 63 35.02 -8.57 4.89
CA ARG A 63 35.25 -9.57 3.84
C ARG A 63 36.74 -9.65 3.53
N ASN A 64 37.22 -10.82 3.07
CA ASN A 64 38.63 -11.05 2.76
C ASN A 64 39.07 -10.37 1.45
N ILE A 65 38.13 -10.13 0.54
CA ILE A 65 38.38 -9.45 -0.73
C ILE A 65 37.73 -8.08 -0.66
N VAL A 66 38.53 -7.02 -0.83
CA VAL A 66 38.06 -5.64 -0.87
C VAL A 66 38.21 -5.10 -2.28
N ILE A 67 37.13 -4.57 -2.84
CA ILE A 67 37.11 -3.81 -4.09
C ILE A 67 36.84 -2.36 -3.70
N THR A 68 37.85 -1.51 -3.77
CA THR A 68 37.78 -0.10 -3.37
C THR A 68 38.27 0.81 -4.48
N GLY A 69 37.74 2.03 -4.51
CA GLY A 69 38.33 3.15 -5.24
C GLY A 69 39.41 3.85 -4.40
N ASP A 70 40.05 4.84 -5.03
CA ASP A 70 40.84 5.85 -4.30
C ASP A 70 39.94 6.63 -3.32
N ASP A 71 40.55 7.49 -2.49
CA ASP A 71 39.79 8.46 -1.71
C ASP A 71 38.92 9.33 -2.62
N PHE A 72 37.73 9.67 -2.13
CA PHE A 72 36.75 10.40 -2.93
C PHE A 72 37.33 11.69 -3.49
N GLN A 73 37.22 11.84 -4.81
CA GLN A 73 37.62 13.06 -5.48
C GLN A 73 36.42 13.97 -5.73
N HIS A 74 36.61 15.26 -5.47
CA HIS A 74 35.64 16.28 -5.81
C HIS A 74 36.01 16.95 -7.13
N VAL A 75 35.20 16.70 -8.15
CA VAL A 75 35.41 17.23 -9.49
C VAL A 75 34.37 18.30 -9.78
N HIS A 76 34.81 19.47 -10.25
CA HIS A 76 33.90 20.55 -10.60
C HIS A 76 33.00 20.16 -11.76
N CYS A 77 31.75 20.61 -11.67
CA CYS A 77 30.77 20.36 -12.70
C CYS A 77 31.09 21.14 -13.99
N VAL A 78 30.78 20.50 -15.13
CA VAL A 78 30.91 21.10 -16.45
C VAL A 78 29.63 21.90 -16.76
N ASN A 79 29.76 22.97 -17.54
CA ASN A 79 28.61 23.75 -18.01
C ASN A 79 27.97 23.07 -19.23
N ASP A 80 26.93 22.28 -19.01
CA ASP A 80 26.18 21.56 -20.07
C ASP A 80 25.53 22.52 -21.09
N VAL A 81 25.29 23.79 -20.75
CA VAL A 81 24.79 24.79 -21.73
C VAL A 81 25.76 24.98 -22.91
N ALA A 82 27.06 24.76 -22.71
CA ALA A 82 28.06 24.90 -23.77
C ALA A 82 28.15 23.67 -24.68
N ASP A 83 27.63 22.50 -24.26
CA ASP A 83 27.63 21.26 -25.04
C ASP A 83 26.32 21.01 -25.81
N GLY A 84 25.33 21.89 -25.63
CA GLY A 84 24.04 21.86 -26.33
C GLY A 84 23.02 20.87 -25.75
N ARG A 85 23.34 20.17 -24.65
CA ARG A 85 22.42 19.25 -23.97
C ARG A 85 21.63 19.97 -22.86
N PRO A 86 20.44 19.46 -22.48
CA PRO A 86 19.64 20.04 -21.41
C PRO A 86 20.40 20.00 -20.06
N PRO A 87 20.68 21.16 -19.42
CA PRO A 87 21.45 21.23 -18.18
C PRO A 87 20.65 20.81 -16.93
N ASP A 88 19.41 20.33 -17.11
CA ASP A 88 18.48 19.95 -16.07
C ASP A 88 18.51 18.46 -15.72
N ARG A 89 19.32 17.64 -16.43
CA ARG A 89 19.52 16.21 -16.10
C ARG A 89 20.99 15.83 -16.02
N ILE A 90 21.32 14.89 -15.14
CA ILE A 90 22.68 14.35 -15.04
C ILE A 90 23.07 13.59 -16.29
N GLN A 91 24.33 13.73 -16.68
CA GLN A 91 24.92 13.09 -17.86
C GLN A 91 25.72 11.85 -17.47
N ALA A 92 25.89 10.91 -18.41
CA ALA A 92 26.61 9.65 -18.18
C ALA A 92 28.12 9.74 -18.46
N ASP A 93 28.53 10.74 -19.25
CA ASP A 93 29.89 10.92 -19.77
C ASP A 93 30.74 11.89 -18.96
N HIS A 94 30.15 12.80 -18.18
CA HIS A 94 30.89 13.75 -17.35
C HIS A 94 30.16 14.18 -16.09
N CYS A 95 30.86 14.93 -15.24
CA CYS A 95 30.32 15.51 -14.02
C CYS A 95 29.35 16.66 -14.33
N SER A 96 28.06 16.44 -14.11
CA SER A 96 27.02 17.45 -14.29
C SER A 96 26.41 17.87 -12.96
N CYS A 97 26.12 19.17 -12.83
CA CYS A 97 25.41 19.73 -11.69
C CYS A 97 24.19 20.51 -12.17
N TRP A 98 23.03 20.10 -11.70
CA TRP A 98 21.80 20.82 -11.98
C TRP A 98 21.75 22.13 -11.18
N LYS A 99 21.44 23.23 -11.88
CA LYS A 99 21.36 24.60 -11.35
C LYS A 99 20.52 24.76 -10.08
N ASN A 100 19.48 23.94 -9.92
CA ASN A 100 18.53 24.06 -8.79
C ASN A 100 18.98 23.35 -7.50
N ILE A 101 20.15 22.68 -7.50
CA ILE A 101 20.52 21.73 -6.43
C ILE A 101 21.64 22.25 -5.54
N ASN A 102 22.05 23.51 -5.71
CA ASN A 102 23.11 24.16 -4.94
C ASN A 102 24.35 23.26 -4.73
N ARG A 103 24.74 22.58 -5.81
CA ARG A 103 25.89 21.68 -5.91
C ARG A 103 26.74 22.14 -7.09
N ASN A 104 28.06 22.23 -6.91
CA ASN A 104 29.01 22.64 -7.96
C ASN A 104 30.12 21.60 -8.21
N GLN A 105 30.06 20.46 -7.52
CA GLN A 105 31.03 19.37 -7.60
C GLN A 105 30.35 18.01 -7.57
N CYS A 106 30.91 17.04 -8.30
CA CYS A 106 30.63 15.62 -8.14
C CYS A 106 31.48 15.01 -7.04
N THR A 107 31.08 13.83 -6.57
CA THR A 107 31.90 13.00 -5.69
C THR A 107 32.19 11.71 -6.43
N LEU A 108 33.45 11.46 -6.76
CA LEU A 108 33.85 10.32 -7.58
C LEU A 108 34.44 9.21 -6.71
N GLY A 109 33.80 8.05 -6.75
CA GLY A 109 34.29 6.79 -6.21
C GLY A 109 34.41 5.70 -7.29
N LEU A 110 34.65 4.47 -6.83
CA LEU A 110 34.61 3.26 -7.64
C LEU A 110 33.22 3.09 -8.29
N HIS A 111 33.15 2.71 -9.56
CA HIS A 111 31.92 2.18 -10.14
C HIS A 111 32.22 0.85 -10.83
N THR A 112 31.26 -0.07 -10.81
CA THR A 112 31.36 -1.35 -11.52
C THR A 112 30.15 -1.55 -12.40
N VAL A 113 30.36 -2.10 -13.60
CA VAL A 113 29.29 -2.32 -14.57
C VAL A 113 29.59 -3.54 -15.43
N ALA A 114 28.57 -4.36 -15.66
CA ALA A 114 28.55 -5.33 -16.76
C ALA A 114 27.54 -4.86 -17.79
N ILE A 115 27.97 -4.77 -19.05
CA ILE A 115 27.21 -4.12 -20.13
C ILE A 115 26.93 -5.12 -21.25
N GLY A 116 25.70 -5.11 -21.73
CA GLY A 116 25.30 -5.73 -22.99
C GLY A 116 24.91 -7.20 -22.89
N THR A 117 24.08 -7.62 -23.83
CA THR A 117 23.51 -8.97 -23.89
C THR A 117 24.60 -10.04 -23.92
N GLY A 118 24.46 -11.05 -23.06
CA GLY A 118 25.40 -12.16 -22.94
C GLY A 118 26.60 -11.91 -22.03
N SER A 119 26.80 -10.68 -21.53
CA SER A 119 27.77 -10.42 -20.47
C SER A 119 27.29 -11.01 -19.14
N VAL A 120 28.23 -11.48 -18.33
CA VAL A 120 27.96 -12.08 -17.01
C VAL A 120 28.76 -11.36 -15.94
N LEU A 121 28.10 -10.97 -14.84
CA LEU A 121 28.74 -10.48 -13.63
C LEU A 121 28.51 -11.46 -12.47
N SER A 122 29.58 -12.02 -11.92
CA SER A 122 29.53 -12.80 -10.68
C SER A 122 30.45 -12.17 -9.63
N LEU A 123 29.85 -11.45 -8.69
CA LEU A 123 30.52 -10.77 -7.59
C LEU A 123 30.01 -11.33 -6.26
N GLN A 124 30.87 -12.06 -5.53
CA GLN A 124 30.44 -12.81 -4.35
C GLN A 124 31.40 -12.66 -3.18
N TYR A 125 30.86 -12.49 -1.97
CA TYR A 125 31.60 -12.41 -0.70
C TYR A 125 32.72 -11.36 -0.67
N THR A 126 32.52 -10.24 -1.37
CA THR A 126 33.46 -9.11 -1.42
C THR A 126 32.96 -7.92 -0.61
N ARG A 127 33.86 -7.10 -0.09
CA ARG A 127 33.54 -5.77 0.44
C ARG A 127 33.77 -4.75 -0.67
N ILE A 128 32.74 -3.98 -0.99
CA ILE A 128 32.75 -2.95 -2.03
C ILE A 128 32.59 -1.63 -1.30
N GLU A 129 33.64 -0.81 -1.32
CA GLU A 129 33.65 0.44 -0.57
C GLU A 129 34.08 1.63 -1.43
N LYS A 130 33.77 2.84 -0.94
CA LYS A 130 34.04 4.11 -1.63
C LYS A 130 33.50 4.11 -3.05
N CYS A 131 32.28 3.61 -3.21
CA CYS A 131 31.68 3.35 -4.52
C CYS A 131 30.61 4.39 -4.91
N GLY A 132 30.24 4.38 -6.19
CA GLY A 132 29.29 5.32 -6.79
C GLY A 132 29.90 6.68 -7.12
N GLN A 133 29.43 7.30 -8.22
CA GLN A 133 29.85 8.64 -8.63
C GLN A 133 28.65 9.59 -8.63
N ARG A 134 28.55 10.43 -7.59
CA ARG A 134 27.44 11.37 -7.44
C ARG A 134 27.50 12.45 -8.49
N GLY A 135 26.45 12.56 -9.30
CA GLY A 135 26.34 13.54 -10.37
C GLY A 135 26.74 13.03 -11.75
N ILE A 136 26.99 11.72 -11.89
CA ILE A 136 27.23 11.06 -13.17
C ILE A 136 26.25 9.87 -13.29
N LEU A 137 25.47 9.84 -14.35
CA LEU A 137 24.46 8.82 -14.63
C LEU A 137 25.12 7.46 -14.93
N GLY A 138 24.51 6.36 -14.45
CA GLY A 138 25.00 5.00 -14.72
C GLY A 138 26.26 4.58 -13.95
N LYS A 139 26.85 5.48 -13.15
CA LYS A 139 28.07 5.24 -12.37
C LYS A 139 27.74 4.83 -10.92
N TYR A 140 27.11 3.66 -10.80
CA TYR A 140 26.63 3.09 -9.53
C TYR A 140 27.69 2.19 -8.86
N CYS A 141 27.43 1.72 -7.64
CA CYS A 141 28.35 0.79 -6.98
C CYS A 141 28.48 -0.51 -7.78
N VAL A 142 27.34 -1.15 -8.11
CA VAL A 142 27.25 -2.30 -9.02
C VAL A 142 26.08 -2.10 -9.98
N HIS A 143 26.34 -2.32 -11.27
CA HIS A 143 25.36 -2.06 -12.33
C HIS A 143 25.29 -3.22 -13.33
N LEU A 144 24.15 -3.91 -13.38
CA LEU A 144 23.79 -4.85 -14.44
C LEU A 144 23.07 -4.08 -15.54
N HIS A 145 23.73 -3.78 -16.65
CA HIS A 145 23.24 -2.85 -17.67
C HIS A 145 22.92 -3.58 -18.99
N LEU A 146 21.62 -3.81 -19.21
CA LEU A 146 21.06 -4.36 -20.45
C LEU A 146 21.63 -5.75 -20.80
N LEU A 147 21.72 -6.63 -19.80
CA LEU A 147 22.24 -7.98 -19.98
C LEU A 147 21.21 -8.94 -20.61
N SER A 148 19.93 -8.54 -20.65
CA SER A 148 18.79 -9.41 -20.96
C SER A 148 18.78 -10.63 -20.03
N LYS A 149 18.62 -11.84 -20.54
CA LYS A 149 18.63 -13.08 -19.74
C LYS A 149 20.03 -13.36 -19.17
N CYS A 150 20.20 -13.24 -17.85
CA CYS A 150 21.47 -13.57 -17.17
C CYS A 150 21.26 -14.37 -15.86
N PRO A 151 20.86 -15.65 -15.92
CA PRO A 151 20.76 -16.49 -14.72
C PRO A 151 22.12 -16.77 -14.04
N GLU A 152 23.23 -16.60 -14.77
CA GLU A 152 24.59 -16.72 -14.24
C GLU A 152 25.04 -15.47 -13.48
N CYS A 153 24.33 -14.34 -13.62
CA CYS A 153 24.64 -13.11 -12.92
C CYS A 153 24.33 -13.25 -11.42
N LYS A 154 25.35 -13.03 -10.59
CA LYS A 154 25.32 -13.24 -9.14
C LYS A 154 25.96 -12.08 -8.41
N ILE A 155 25.21 -11.47 -7.49
CA ILE A 155 25.70 -10.49 -6.52
C ILE A 155 25.33 -11.08 -5.16
N ILE A 156 26.24 -11.85 -4.55
CA ILE A 156 25.90 -12.70 -3.39
C ILE A 156 26.83 -12.45 -2.20
N GLY A 157 26.26 -12.22 -1.01
CA GLY A 157 27.06 -12.21 0.23
C GLY A 157 28.01 -11.02 0.37
N ASN A 158 27.88 -9.98 -0.46
CA ASN A 158 28.79 -8.84 -0.44
C ASN A 158 28.45 -7.86 0.69
N ALA A 159 29.42 -7.04 1.07
CA ALA A 159 29.24 -5.91 1.97
C ALA A 159 29.49 -4.60 1.21
N PHE A 160 28.51 -3.71 1.16
CA PHE A 160 28.62 -2.41 0.49
C PHE A 160 28.71 -1.30 1.54
N GLU A 161 29.66 -0.38 1.38
CA GLU A 161 29.87 0.71 2.33
C GLU A 161 30.28 2.03 1.65
N TYR A 162 29.88 3.15 2.25
CA TYR A 162 30.22 4.50 1.78
C TYR A 162 29.85 4.71 0.31
N GLY A 163 28.61 4.41 -0.07
CA GLY A 163 28.12 4.59 -1.44
C GLY A 163 27.68 6.03 -1.70
N HIS A 164 28.20 6.69 -2.73
CA HIS A 164 27.80 8.04 -3.14
C HIS A 164 26.80 8.06 -4.31
N GLN A 165 26.37 6.89 -4.76
CA GLN A 165 25.27 6.68 -5.70
C GLN A 165 24.52 5.38 -5.34
N ARG A 166 23.43 5.08 -6.07
CA ARG A 166 22.65 3.85 -6.01
C ARG A 166 23.55 2.62 -5.83
N GLY A 167 23.09 1.69 -4.99
CA GLY A 167 23.85 0.50 -4.61
C GLY A 167 23.95 -0.52 -5.75
N THR A 168 23.01 -1.45 -5.80
CA THR A 168 22.89 -2.43 -6.88
C THR A 168 21.79 -2.03 -7.84
N THR A 169 22.16 -1.73 -9.08
CA THR A 169 21.20 -1.40 -10.15
C THR A 169 21.01 -2.58 -11.10
N ILE A 170 19.75 -2.93 -11.34
CA ILE A 170 19.29 -3.94 -12.29
C ILE A 170 18.55 -3.21 -13.40
N HIS A 171 19.14 -3.16 -14.59
CA HIS A 171 18.62 -2.43 -15.73
C HIS A 171 18.53 -3.38 -16.94
N GLY A 172 17.34 -3.59 -17.46
CA GLY A 172 17.07 -4.46 -18.63
C GLY A 172 17.68 -5.86 -18.49
N THR A 173 17.67 -6.39 -17.27
CA THR A 173 18.29 -7.66 -16.90
C THR A 173 17.26 -8.54 -16.20
N HIS A 174 17.26 -9.83 -16.53
CA HIS A 174 16.32 -10.81 -16.01
C HIS A 174 17.05 -12.01 -15.40
N LEU A 175 16.38 -12.67 -14.45
CA LEU A 175 16.84 -13.90 -13.78
C LEU A 175 18.15 -13.78 -12.99
N ALA A 176 18.70 -12.57 -12.80
CA ALA A 176 19.89 -12.36 -11.98
C ALA A 176 19.60 -12.63 -10.50
N THR A 177 20.64 -12.96 -9.73
CA THR A 177 20.52 -13.23 -8.29
C THR A 177 21.28 -12.18 -7.49
N ILE A 178 20.56 -11.47 -6.62
CA ILE A 178 21.04 -10.44 -5.70
C ILE A 178 20.65 -10.92 -4.30
N GLU A 179 21.57 -11.58 -3.61
CA GLU A 179 21.22 -12.36 -2.42
C GLU A 179 22.20 -12.18 -1.25
N ASN A 180 21.69 -12.14 -0.02
CA ASN A 180 22.49 -12.13 1.22
C ASN A 180 23.52 -10.97 1.28
N ASN A 181 23.29 -9.88 0.54
CA ASN A 181 24.18 -8.71 0.60
C ASN A 181 23.79 -7.81 1.77
N VAL A 182 24.79 -7.17 2.37
CA VAL A 182 24.59 -6.14 3.37
C VAL A 182 25.01 -4.78 2.82
N TYR A 183 24.22 -3.76 3.06
CA TYR A 183 24.44 -2.41 2.58
C TYR A 183 24.42 -1.44 3.77
N ASN A 184 25.49 -0.69 3.95
CA ASN A 184 25.58 0.38 4.93
C ASN A 184 25.95 1.69 4.23
N ASP A 185 25.30 2.79 4.62
CA ASP A 185 25.66 4.13 4.12
C ASP A 185 25.70 4.24 2.58
N ILE A 186 24.68 3.69 1.91
CA ILE A 186 24.49 3.83 0.47
C ILE A 186 23.55 5.00 0.23
N ARG A 187 23.99 5.99 -0.55
CA ARG A 187 23.11 7.08 -0.97
C ARG A 187 22.25 6.67 -2.17
N GLY A 188 20.98 7.03 -2.16
CA GLY A 188 20.01 6.69 -3.20
C GLY A 188 19.30 5.40 -2.86
N ALA A 189 18.77 4.74 -3.89
CA ALA A 189 18.24 3.39 -3.70
C ALA A 189 19.35 2.38 -3.40
N ILE A 190 19.13 1.50 -2.42
CA ILE A 190 20.06 0.41 -2.11
C ILE A 190 20.02 -0.63 -3.24
N ILE A 191 18.81 -1.00 -3.68
CA ILE A 191 18.56 -1.83 -4.85
C ILE A 191 17.61 -1.06 -5.79
N TYR A 192 18.00 -0.90 -7.05
CA TYR A 192 17.30 -0.07 -8.03
C TYR A 192 16.95 -0.89 -9.28
N VAL A 193 15.66 -1.10 -9.56
CA VAL A 193 15.17 -1.82 -10.75
C VAL A 193 14.63 -0.81 -11.76
N GLU A 194 15.37 -0.57 -12.85
CA GLU A 194 15.41 0.73 -13.51
C GLU A 194 14.28 1.03 -14.51
N ASP A 195 14.02 0.17 -15.48
CA ASP A 195 13.33 0.58 -16.72
C ASP A 195 11.88 0.06 -16.84
N GLY A 196 11.56 -1.03 -16.13
CA GLY A 196 10.21 -1.59 -16.08
C GLY A 196 10.07 -2.96 -16.77
N ASN A 197 11.05 -3.36 -17.58
CA ASN A 197 11.03 -4.64 -18.27
C ASN A 197 11.74 -5.76 -17.49
N GLU A 198 12.43 -5.47 -16.39
CA GLU A 198 13.18 -6.47 -15.61
C GLU A 198 12.25 -7.54 -15.01
N MET A 199 12.59 -8.83 -15.13
CA MET A 199 11.70 -9.91 -14.70
C MET A 199 12.47 -10.99 -13.94
N TYR A 200 11.79 -11.55 -12.94
CA TYR A 200 12.20 -12.75 -12.21
C TYR A 200 13.62 -12.70 -11.66
N ASN A 201 14.15 -11.50 -11.40
CA ASN A 201 15.37 -11.35 -10.63
C ASN A 201 15.09 -11.77 -9.18
N ARG A 202 16.05 -12.45 -8.57
CA ARG A 202 15.96 -12.97 -7.19
C ARG A 202 16.65 -11.99 -6.27
N ILE A 203 15.86 -11.16 -5.59
CA ILE A 203 16.32 -10.15 -4.64
C ILE A 203 16.05 -10.70 -3.25
N PHE A 204 16.98 -11.48 -2.70
CA PHE A 204 16.72 -12.34 -1.54
C PHE A 204 17.58 -11.97 -0.33
N TYR A 205 16.96 -11.87 0.84
CA TYR A 205 17.65 -11.80 2.14
C TYR A 205 18.74 -10.70 2.22
N ASN A 206 18.56 -9.60 1.48
CA ASN A 206 19.48 -8.47 1.56
C ASN A 206 19.13 -7.60 2.76
N VAL A 207 20.13 -7.09 3.48
CA VAL A 207 19.94 -6.16 4.59
C VAL A 207 20.53 -4.81 4.22
N GLY A 208 19.75 -3.74 4.35
CA GLY A 208 20.20 -2.39 4.06
C GLY A 208 19.84 -1.41 5.17
N ILE A 209 20.86 -0.70 5.67
CA ILE A 209 20.71 0.27 6.75
C ILE A 209 21.13 1.65 6.23
N CYS A 210 20.23 2.62 6.31
CA CYS A 210 20.60 4.03 6.18
C CYS A 210 20.96 4.59 7.56
N PRO A 211 22.24 4.92 7.85
CA PRO A 211 22.63 5.31 9.20
C PRO A 211 22.36 6.80 9.51
N TRP A 212 21.85 7.57 8.55
CA TRP A 212 21.73 9.02 8.66
C TRP A 212 20.29 9.48 8.86
N ALA A 213 20.04 10.25 9.91
CA ALA A 213 18.78 10.96 10.06
C ALA A 213 18.50 11.92 8.87
N LYS A 214 17.23 12.24 8.63
CA LYS A 214 16.82 13.19 7.58
C LYS A 214 17.42 14.60 7.76
N SER A 215 17.68 15.01 9.00
CA SER A 215 18.33 16.28 9.35
C SER A 215 19.87 16.22 9.30
N GLY A 216 20.46 15.02 9.14
CA GLY A 216 21.90 14.83 9.12
C GLY A 216 22.57 15.24 7.80
N GLU A 217 23.90 15.10 7.74
CA GLU A 217 24.74 15.53 6.61
C GLU A 217 24.30 14.91 5.26
N LYS A 218 24.00 13.59 5.26
CA LYS A 218 23.50 12.89 4.06
C LYS A 218 21.97 12.91 3.91
N ARG A 219 21.27 13.66 4.78
CA ARG A 219 19.81 13.87 4.77
C ARG A 219 19.00 12.61 4.48
N GLY A 220 19.17 11.55 5.28
CA GLY A 220 18.46 10.28 5.03
C GLY A 220 18.97 9.53 3.79
N CYS A 221 20.30 9.46 3.62
CA CYS A 221 20.93 8.79 2.48
C CYS A 221 20.46 9.28 1.10
N THR A 222 20.07 10.55 0.97
CA THR A 222 19.55 11.09 -0.29
C THR A 222 20.68 11.52 -1.24
N ILE A 223 20.39 11.57 -2.52
CA ILE A 223 21.26 12.04 -3.60
C ILE A 223 20.44 12.93 -4.54
N PRO A 224 20.29 14.21 -4.21
CA PRO A 224 19.58 15.12 -5.10
C PRO A 224 20.34 15.34 -6.40
N GLY A 225 19.56 15.53 -7.47
CA GLY A 225 20.10 15.81 -8.80
C GLY A 225 20.55 14.57 -9.50
N THR A 226 19.72 13.55 -9.47
CA THR A 226 19.79 12.40 -10.37
C THR A 226 18.75 12.57 -11.48
N ASP A 227 18.70 11.59 -12.36
CA ASP A 227 17.67 11.40 -13.36
C ASP A 227 16.32 10.94 -12.77
N ASN A 228 16.24 10.70 -11.45
CA ASN A 228 15.01 10.31 -10.75
C ASN A 228 14.87 11.05 -9.41
N ASP A 229 14.40 12.29 -9.48
CA ASP A 229 14.21 13.15 -8.30
C ASP A 229 13.12 12.65 -7.34
N GLN A 230 12.19 11.81 -7.81
CA GLN A 230 11.21 11.15 -6.96
C GLN A 230 11.88 10.10 -6.08
N ALA A 231 12.72 9.22 -6.64
CA ALA A 231 13.25 8.03 -5.97
C ALA A 231 14.53 8.26 -5.17
N ASP A 232 15.27 9.33 -5.44
CA ASP A 232 16.63 9.50 -4.90
C ASP A 232 16.75 10.63 -3.87
N THR A 233 15.65 11.39 -3.68
CA THR A 233 15.64 12.57 -2.82
C THR A 233 14.87 12.34 -1.53
N THR A 234 14.73 13.40 -0.74
CA THR A 234 13.88 13.40 0.45
C THR A 234 12.39 13.16 0.14
N LEU A 235 12.00 13.10 -1.14
CA LEU A 235 10.65 12.78 -1.57
C LEU A 235 10.34 11.30 -1.44
N ASN A 236 11.17 10.42 -2.00
CA ASN A 236 10.94 8.98 -1.93
C ASN A 236 12.19 8.08 -2.00
N GLN A 237 13.33 8.49 -1.42
CA GLN A 237 14.48 7.56 -1.20
C GLN A 237 14.01 6.22 -0.64
N ALA A 238 14.54 5.10 -1.15
CA ALA A 238 14.07 3.77 -0.77
C ALA A 238 15.21 2.77 -0.56
N GLY A 239 14.99 1.75 0.27
CA GLY A 239 15.85 0.57 0.30
C GLY A 239 15.77 -0.17 -1.03
N LEU A 240 14.59 -0.69 -1.36
CA LEU A 240 14.28 -1.26 -2.67
C LEU A 240 13.41 -0.30 -3.47
N TRP A 241 13.90 0.14 -4.62
CA TRP A 241 13.11 0.90 -5.59
C TRP A 241 12.96 0.10 -6.88
N GLY A 242 11.78 0.13 -7.51
CA GLY A 242 11.62 -0.45 -8.83
C GLY A 242 10.50 0.14 -9.69
N LEU A 243 10.68 0.06 -11.01
CA LEU A 243 9.62 0.21 -12.02
C LEU A 243 9.00 -1.11 -12.49
N SER A 244 9.67 -2.25 -12.26
CA SER A 244 9.13 -3.56 -12.58
C SER A 244 8.90 -4.39 -11.33
N PHE A 245 7.65 -4.80 -11.12
CA PHE A 245 7.27 -5.63 -9.97
C PHE A 245 7.23 -7.12 -10.28
N THR A 246 7.58 -7.53 -11.49
CA THR A 246 7.65 -8.95 -11.89
C THR A 246 8.91 -9.66 -11.36
N ASN A 247 9.52 -9.15 -10.30
CA ASN A 247 10.71 -9.69 -9.64
C ASN A 247 10.34 -10.41 -8.35
N TYR A 248 11.26 -11.22 -7.82
CA TYR A 248 11.08 -11.90 -6.55
C TYR A 248 11.85 -11.14 -5.47
N ALA A 249 11.16 -10.43 -4.57
CA ALA A 249 11.75 -9.80 -3.40
C ALA A 249 11.32 -10.56 -2.14
N ILE A 250 12.23 -11.36 -1.60
CA ILE A 250 11.94 -12.29 -0.50
C ILE A 250 12.92 -12.08 0.65
N GLY A 251 12.40 -11.91 1.87
CA GLY A 251 13.22 -11.89 3.08
C GLY A 251 14.14 -10.67 3.23
N ASN A 252 13.99 -9.62 2.40
CA ASN A 252 14.84 -8.44 2.49
C ASN A 252 14.48 -7.60 3.70
N ARG A 253 15.49 -6.91 4.25
CA ARG A 253 15.33 -6.07 5.43
C ARG A 253 15.90 -4.69 5.18
N PHE A 254 15.05 -3.68 5.16
CA PHE A 254 15.48 -2.30 4.96
C PHE A 254 15.07 -1.44 6.16
N ALA A 255 16.08 -0.91 6.83
CA ALA A 255 15.92 -0.15 8.06
C ALA A 255 16.30 1.32 7.83
N ASN A 256 15.52 2.22 8.43
CA ASN A 256 15.87 3.64 8.56
C ASN A 256 16.00 4.41 7.23
N ASN A 257 15.54 3.82 6.12
CA ASN A 257 15.44 4.48 4.82
C ASN A 257 14.26 5.46 4.84
N TYR A 258 14.11 6.34 3.84
CA TYR A 258 12.90 7.16 3.75
C TYR A 258 11.68 6.30 3.42
N ASN A 259 11.83 5.35 2.49
CA ASN A 259 10.91 4.24 2.28
C ASN A 259 11.66 2.89 2.40
N GLY A 260 11.06 1.85 2.95
CA GLY A 260 11.66 0.50 2.95
C GLY A 260 11.70 -0.08 1.54
N MET A 261 10.53 -0.13 0.91
CA MET A 261 10.32 -0.50 -0.49
C MET A 261 9.42 0.53 -1.17
N LEU A 262 9.74 0.85 -2.42
CA LEU A 262 8.92 1.70 -3.28
C LEU A 262 8.73 1.07 -4.67
N TYR A 263 7.48 0.75 -4.99
CA TYR A 263 7.03 0.63 -6.38
C TYR A 263 6.68 2.00 -6.93
N GLN A 264 7.26 2.40 -8.06
CA GLN A 264 6.87 3.66 -8.68
C GLN A 264 6.41 3.44 -10.11
N GLU A 265 5.10 3.51 -10.35
CA GLU A 265 4.56 3.66 -11.71
C GLU A 265 4.34 5.14 -12.03
N GLN A 266 4.03 5.96 -11.02
CA GLN A 266 3.67 7.36 -11.22
C GLN A 266 4.75 8.13 -11.99
N GLY A 267 4.39 8.61 -13.18
CA GLY A 267 5.27 9.35 -14.08
C GLY A 267 6.06 8.48 -15.07
N PHE A 268 5.89 7.16 -15.01
CA PHE A 268 6.61 6.17 -15.84
C PHE A 268 5.68 5.06 -16.38
N GLY A 269 4.37 5.29 -16.48
CA GLY A 269 3.37 4.26 -16.82
C GLY A 269 3.63 3.47 -18.10
N ASP A 270 4.33 4.07 -19.07
CA ASP A 270 4.72 3.47 -20.34
C ASP A 270 6.17 2.94 -20.37
N GLY A 271 6.81 2.83 -19.21
CA GLY A 271 8.21 2.44 -19.05
C GLY A 271 9.18 3.63 -19.07
N ARG A 272 10.45 3.35 -18.81
CA ARG A 272 11.54 4.34 -18.80
C ARG A 272 12.66 3.90 -19.74
N GLY A 273 13.57 4.83 -20.05
CA GLY A 273 14.83 4.50 -20.70
C GLY A 273 14.63 3.85 -22.06
N HIS A 274 15.18 2.65 -22.24
CA HIS A 274 15.13 1.94 -23.52
C HIS A 274 13.76 1.30 -23.81
N VAL A 275 12.86 1.24 -22.83
CA VAL A 275 11.52 0.65 -22.97
C VAL A 275 10.39 1.68 -22.85
N SER A 276 10.71 2.98 -22.88
CA SER A 276 9.71 4.05 -22.88
C SER A 276 8.77 3.93 -24.09
N GLY A 277 7.46 3.96 -23.81
CA GLY A 277 6.41 3.77 -24.80
C GLY A 277 6.12 2.30 -25.16
N LEU A 278 6.83 1.34 -24.55
CA LEU A 278 6.74 -0.09 -24.87
C LEU A 278 6.20 -0.94 -23.71
N GLU A 279 5.96 -0.33 -22.55
CA GLU A 279 5.46 -1.01 -21.36
C GLU A 279 4.06 -0.51 -20.96
N CYS A 280 3.41 -1.25 -20.07
CA CYS A 280 2.19 -0.83 -19.40
C CYS A 280 2.32 -1.15 -17.91
N LEU A 281 3.14 -0.35 -17.21
CA LEU A 281 3.59 -0.62 -15.83
C LEU A 281 2.42 -0.86 -14.87
N SER A 282 1.32 -0.11 -15.04
CA SER A 282 0.11 -0.24 -14.23
C SER A 282 -0.51 -1.64 -14.26
N PHE A 283 -0.28 -2.42 -15.31
CA PHE A 283 -0.90 -3.72 -15.56
C PHE A 283 0.08 -4.89 -15.44
N GLN A 284 1.31 -4.62 -14.99
CA GLN A 284 2.31 -5.65 -14.87
C GLN A 284 1.93 -6.69 -13.81
N GLN A 285 2.19 -7.95 -14.14
CA GLN A 285 2.17 -9.02 -13.16
C GLN A 285 3.17 -8.71 -12.04
N ILE A 286 2.71 -8.87 -10.80
CA ILE A 286 3.59 -8.82 -9.63
C ILE A 286 4.20 -10.22 -9.44
N GLY A 287 5.51 -10.24 -9.17
CA GLY A 287 6.24 -11.43 -8.79
C GLY A 287 5.92 -11.81 -7.33
N ARG A 288 6.93 -12.25 -6.59
CA ARG A 288 6.78 -12.73 -5.21
C ARG A 288 7.32 -11.67 -4.28
N LEU A 289 6.48 -11.20 -3.36
CA LEU A 289 6.83 -10.22 -2.34
C LEU A 289 6.53 -10.85 -0.98
N GLU A 290 7.56 -11.46 -0.38
CA GLU A 290 7.35 -12.37 0.76
C GLU A 290 8.37 -12.19 1.89
N GLY A 291 7.91 -12.16 3.12
CA GLY A 291 8.78 -12.22 4.31
C GLY A 291 9.72 -11.03 4.48
N ASN A 292 9.46 -9.91 3.80
CA ASN A 292 10.31 -8.72 3.91
C ASN A 292 10.03 -7.97 5.21
N THR A 293 11.03 -7.30 5.76
CA THR A 293 10.92 -6.50 6.98
C THR A 293 11.35 -5.07 6.73
N PHE A 294 10.43 -4.11 6.90
CA PHE A 294 10.71 -2.69 6.66
C PHE A 294 10.37 -1.88 7.90
N HIS A 295 11.37 -1.22 8.49
CA HIS A 295 11.16 -0.58 9.78
C HIS A 295 11.98 0.67 10.04
N GLY A 296 11.48 1.50 10.95
CA GLY A 296 12.06 2.80 11.28
C GLY A 296 12.14 3.74 10.08
N CYS A 297 11.35 3.50 9.03
CA CYS A 297 11.42 4.27 7.80
C CYS A 297 10.78 5.64 7.98
N GLY A 298 11.39 6.67 7.38
CA GLY A 298 10.95 8.06 7.54
C GLY A 298 9.60 8.40 6.91
N ARG A 299 9.04 7.50 6.08
CA ARG A 299 7.73 7.61 5.47
C ARG A 299 7.05 6.24 5.36
N PHE A 300 7.25 5.49 4.27
CA PHE A 300 6.61 4.18 4.11
C PHE A 300 7.56 3.03 4.47
N GLY A 301 7.07 1.98 5.11
CA GLY A 301 7.79 0.69 5.06
C GLY A 301 7.61 0.06 3.68
N THR A 302 6.48 -0.62 3.47
CA THR A 302 5.95 -1.04 2.17
C THR A 302 5.24 0.14 1.47
N TYR A 303 5.66 0.50 0.25
CA TYR A 303 5.02 1.54 -0.55
C TYR A 303 4.78 1.14 -2.01
N VAL A 304 3.55 1.31 -2.46
CA VAL A 304 3.19 1.26 -3.88
C VAL A 304 2.66 2.62 -4.32
N LEU A 305 3.53 3.43 -4.93
CA LEU A 305 3.25 4.76 -5.48
C LEU A 305 2.89 4.67 -6.96
N ALA A 306 1.67 4.25 -7.21
CA ALA A 306 1.30 3.82 -8.55
C ALA A 306 -0.21 3.71 -8.70
N SER A 307 -0.66 3.58 -9.95
CA SER A 307 -1.92 2.91 -10.30
C SER A 307 -1.62 1.46 -10.67
N VAL A 308 -1.70 0.52 -9.71
CA VAL A 308 -1.32 -0.90 -9.91
C VAL A 308 -2.55 -1.79 -9.91
N PHE A 309 -2.87 -2.33 -11.08
CA PHE A 309 -3.96 -3.26 -11.30
C PHE A 309 -3.43 -4.37 -12.18
N PRO A 310 -2.70 -5.36 -11.63
CA PRO A 310 -2.03 -6.39 -12.42
C PRO A 310 -3.02 -7.07 -13.36
N LYS A 311 -2.61 -7.32 -14.60
CA LYS A 311 -3.43 -7.96 -15.64
C LYS A 311 -2.73 -9.15 -16.25
N THR A 312 -3.52 -10.02 -16.88
CA THR A 312 -2.96 -11.04 -17.75
C THR A 312 -2.43 -10.38 -19.02
N THR A 313 -1.12 -10.48 -19.24
CA THR A 313 -0.40 -9.95 -20.42
C THR A 313 0.49 -11.03 -21.01
N ASP A 314 1.02 -10.80 -22.21
CA ASP A 314 1.92 -11.74 -22.91
C ASP A 314 3.41 -11.44 -22.71
N ARG A 315 3.77 -10.74 -21.63
CA ARG A 315 5.16 -10.44 -21.21
C ARG A 315 5.93 -11.73 -21.00
N SER A 316 7.18 -11.76 -21.44
CA SER A 316 8.05 -12.93 -21.28
C SER A 316 9.53 -12.56 -21.37
N ILE A 317 10.39 -13.44 -20.86
CA ILE A 317 11.85 -13.32 -21.00
C ILE A 317 12.27 -13.26 -22.47
N ASP A 318 11.63 -14.03 -23.35
CA ASP A 318 11.97 -14.08 -24.78
C ASP A 318 11.64 -12.76 -25.49
N LYS A 319 10.67 -11.99 -24.97
CA LYS A 319 10.36 -10.63 -25.42
C LYS A 319 11.12 -9.56 -24.63
N ASN A 320 12.17 -9.93 -23.90
CA ASN A 320 12.94 -9.03 -23.03
C ASN A 320 12.06 -8.29 -22.00
N GLY A 321 11.01 -8.96 -21.53
CA GLY A 321 10.02 -8.43 -20.60
C GLY A 321 8.91 -7.58 -21.21
N LEU A 322 8.90 -7.34 -22.52
CA LEU A 322 7.91 -6.45 -23.14
C LEU A 322 6.57 -7.14 -23.43
N PRO A 323 5.43 -6.47 -23.18
CA PRO A 323 4.11 -6.91 -23.63
C PRO A 323 3.84 -6.51 -25.09
N THR A 324 2.89 -7.19 -25.72
CA THR A 324 2.12 -6.60 -26.83
C THR A 324 1.13 -5.62 -26.22
N LEU A 325 1.22 -4.33 -26.58
CA LEU A 325 0.40 -3.26 -25.94
C LEU A 325 -1.12 -3.49 -26.02
N SER A 326 -1.62 -4.22 -27.03
CA SER A 326 -3.04 -4.56 -27.13
C SER A 326 -3.50 -5.58 -26.06
N THR A 327 -2.58 -6.22 -25.34
CA THR A 327 -2.89 -7.10 -24.20
C THR A 327 -3.00 -6.32 -22.88
N CYS A 328 -2.55 -5.07 -22.85
CA CYS A 328 -2.62 -4.17 -21.70
C CYS A 328 -4.02 -3.55 -21.56
N GLN A 329 -5.05 -4.39 -21.37
CA GLN A 329 -6.44 -3.97 -21.29
C GLN A 329 -7.04 -4.33 -19.92
N GLU A 330 -7.92 -3.46 -19.42
CA GLU A 330 -8.65 -3.67 -18.16
C GLU A 330 -9.60 -4.87 -18.25
N TRP A 331 -10.19 -5.07 -19.43
CA TRP A 331 -11.19 -6.08 -19.76
C TRP A 331 -10.68 -6.98 -20.88
N THR A 332 -11.11 -8.23 -20.84
CA THR A 332 -10.95 -9.17 -21.95
C THR A 332 -11.83 -8.78 -23.14
N THR A 333 -11.62 -9.39 -24.31
CA THR A 333 -12.46 -9.14 -25.49
C THR A 333 -13.92 -9.53 -25.31
N SER A 334 -14.24 -10.38 -24.33
CA SER A 334 -15.61 -10.75 -23.96
C SER A 334 -16.23 -9.84 -22.90
N GLY A 335 -15.51 -8.84 -22.39
CA GLY A 335 -15.99 -7.91 -21.35
C GLY A 335 -15.72 -8.35 -19.91
N GLU A 336 -15.05 -9.49 -19.70
CA GLU A 336 -14.69 -9.98 -18.35
C GLU A 336 -13.48 -9.22 -17.80
N ASP A 337 -13.40 -9.08 -16.48
CA ASP A 337 -12.24 -8.46 -15.79
C ASP A 337 -10.94 -9.22 -16.11
N ASN A 338 -9.96 -8.53 -16.67
CA ASN A 338 -8.65 -9.09 -17.03
C ASN A 338 -7.62 -9.04 -15.87
N GLY A 339 -8.07 -8.76 -14.64
CA GLY A 339 -7.27 -8.75 -13.42
C GLY A 339 -6.47 -10.03 -13.17
N LEU A 340 -5.33 -9.88 -12.50
CA LEU A 340 -4.45 -10.98 -12.08
C LEU A 340 -4.09 -10.80 -10.61
N PRO A 341 -4.83 -11.41 -9.68
CA PRO A 341 -4.57 -11.36 -8.24
C PRO A 341 -3.11 -11.63 -7.86
N ALA A 342 -2.58 -10.79 -6.97
CA ALA A 342 -1.26 -10.92 -6.37
C ALA A 342 -1.33 -10.75 -4.85
N THR A 343 -0.37 -11.35 -4.14
CA THR A 343 -0.35 -11.35 -2.68
C THR A 343 1.00 -10.90 -2.14
N PHE A 344 1.00 -9.99 -1.19
CA PHE A 344 2.13 -9.70 -0.32
C PHE A 344 2.01 -10.60 0.91
N MET A 345 2.96 -11.52 1.09
CA MET A 345 2.86 -12.55 2.13
C MET A 345 3.90 -12.35 3.22
N HIS A 346 3.53 -12.54 4.49
CA HIS A 346 4.48 -12.58 5.61
C HIS A 346 5.37 -11.34 5.79
N ASN A 347 5.03 -10.22 5.13
CA ASN A 347 5.77 -8.97 5.32
C ASN A 347 5.53 -8.44 6.75
N ILE A 348 6.54 -7.75 7.28
CA ILE A 348 6.51 -7.12 8.59
C ILE A 348 6.90 -5.65 8.43
N ASP A 349 6.01 -4.76 8.84
CA ASP A 349 6.22 -3.33 8.82
C ASP A 349 6.07 -2.77 10.25
N TYR A 350 7.07 -2.06 10.77
CA TYR A 350 6.95 -1.44 12.10
C TYR A 350 7.69 -0.12 12.25
N ASP A 351 7.18 0.72 13.15
CA ASP A 351 7.73 2.05 13.45
C ASP A 351 7.93 2.96 12.21
N ASN A 352 7.05 2.81 11.21
CA ASN A 352 7.00 3.66 10.01
C ASN A 352 5.88 4.71 10.12
N VAL A 353 5.87 5.71 9.23
CA VAL A 353 4.73 6.65 9.14
C VAL A 353 3.54 6.01 8.42
N PHE A 354 3.80 5.25 7.37
CA PHE A 354 2.79 4.64 6.53
C PHE A 354 3.22 3.23 6.09
N VAL A 355 2.23 2.43 5.71
CA VAL A 355 2.39 1.14 5.03
C VAL A 355 1.24 1.08 4.03
N GLY A 356 1.47 0.78 2.76
CA GLY A 356 0.38 0.57 1.81
C GLY A 356 0.58 1.17 0.42
N GLN A 357 -0.52 1.61 -0.18
CA GLN A 357 -0.64 1.91 -1.60
C GLN A 357 -1.55 3.11 -1.86
N TYR A 358 -1.39 3.73 -3.03
CA TYR A 358 -2.36 4.71 -3.51
C TYR A 358 -3.49 3.99 -4.26
N ASN A 359 -3.47 3.99 -5.59
CA ASN A 359 -4.49 3.37 -6.41
C ASN A 359 -4.00 1.96 -6.74
N ALA A 360 -4.55 0.94 -6.09
CA ALA A 360 -4.19 -0.42 -6.43
C ALA A 360 -5.33 -1.40 -6.15
N GLY A 361 -5.48 -2.39 -7.02
CA GLY A 361 -6.47 -3.46 -6.91
C GLY A 361 -5.87 -4.81 -7.26
N ASP A 362 -6.59 -5.89 -6.98
CA ASP A 362 -6.08 -7.26 -7.11
C ASP A 362 -4.83 -7.52 -6.24
N LEU A 363 -4.61 -6.74 -5.18
CA LEU A 363 -3.47 -6.88 -4.25
C LEU A 363 -3.95 -7.32 -2.87
N GLN A 364 -3.48 -8.47 -2.39
CA GLN A 364 -3.82 -8.98 -1.06
C GLN A 364 -2.67 -8.81 -0.09
N TYR A 365 -2.94 -8.33 1.12
CA TYR A 365 -2.03 -8.47 2.25
C TYR A 365 -2.40 -9.73 3.02
N ARG A 366 -1.49 -10.70 3.11
CA ARG A 366 -1.74 -11.96 3.82
C ARG A 366 -0.63 -12.32 4.78
N PHE A 367 -0.99 -12.76 5.98
CA PHE A 367 0.00 -12.98 7.05
C PHE A 367 0.86 -11.75 7.33
N HIS A 368 0.31 -10.55 7.06
CA HIS A 368 1.02 -9.30 7.21
C HIS A 368 1.00 -8.88 8.68
N THR A 369 2.14 -8.39 9.17
CA THR A 369 2.26 -7.82 10.50
C THR A 369 2.56 -6.34 10.40
N SER A 370 1.72 -5.50 11.01
CA SER A 370 1.91 -4.05 11.07
C SER A 370 1.83 -3.57 12.51
N ILE A 371 2.90 -2.97 13.03
CA ILE A 371 3.02 -2.64 14.46
C ILE A 371 3.55 -1.22 14.64
N ASN A 372 2.90 -0.41 15.48
CA ASN A 372 3.35 0.94 15.84
C ASN A 372 3.61 1.87 14.64
N ASN A 373 3.02 1.56 13.48
CA ASN A 373 3.04 2.47 12.35
C ASN A 373 1.98 3.55 12.59
N ASN A 374 2.24 4.82 12.23
CA ASN A 374 1.18 5.83 12.34
C ASN A 374 -0.04 5.42 11.50
N ASN A 375 0.20 4.86 10.31
CA ASN A 375 -0.80 4.16 9.52
C ASN A 375 -0.33 2.72 9.27
N LEU A 376 -1.06 1.77 9.86
CA LEU A 376 -0.88 0.34 9.74
C LEU A 376 -1.17 -0.14 8.31
N ILE A 377 -2.15 0.49 7.67
CA ILE A 377 -2.42 0.49 6.23
C ILE A 377 -2.88 1.89 5.84
N TYR A 378 -2.38 2.37 4.71
CA TYR A 378 -2.80 3.57 4.02
C TYR A 378 -3.09 3.20 2.57
N TRP A 379 -4.38 3.06 2.23
CA TRP A 379 -4.85 2.63 0.91
C TRP A 379 -5.85 3.65 0.38
N LYS A 380 -5.66 4.17 -0.84
CA LYS A 380 -6.58 5.17 -1.41
C LYS A 380 -7.75 4.56 -2.17
N GLU A 381 -7.48 3.74 -3.19
CA GLU A 381 -8.53 3.16 -4.04
C GLU A 381 -8.21 1.69 -4.37
N THR A 382 -9.26 0.87 -4.41
CA THR A 382 -9.21 -0.55 -4.82
C THR A 382 -10.48 -0.95 -5.57
N LYS A 383 -10.53 -2.21 -5.98
CA LYS A 383 -11.70 -2.91 -6.52
C LYS A 383 -11.77 -4.32 -5.93
N ASN A 384 -12.86 -5.04 -6.16
CA ASN A 384 -12.90 -6.47 -5.91
C ASN A 384 -11.85 -7.24 -6.71
N PHE A 385 -11.42 -8.36 -6.15
CA PHE A 385 -10.52 -9.27 -6.82
C PHE A 385 -11.20 -9.87 -8.05
N GLN A 386 -10.43 -10.03 -9.13
CA GLN A 386 -10.91 -10.67 -10.35
C GLN A 386 -11.45 -12.09 -10.11
N ASP A 387 -10.93 -12.80 -9.10
CA ASP A 387 -11.43 -14.13 -8.71
C ASP A 387 -12.81 -14.11 -8.01
N GLY A 388 -13.34 -12.93 -7.69
CA GLY A 388 -14.65 -12.72 -7.08
C GLY A 388 -14.79 -13.22 -5.63
N CYS A 389 -13.71 -13.67 -4.97
CA CYS A 389 -13.76 -14.35 -3.67
C CYS A 389 -12.70 -13.89 -2.66
N SER A 390 -11.55 -13.42 -3.13
CA SER A 390 -10.41 -13.10 -2.28
C SER A 390 -10.67 -11.88 -1.39
N SER A 391 -10.17 -11.97 -0.16
CA SER A 391 -10.15 -10.86 0.78
C SER A 391 -8.97 -9.93 0.53
N HIS A 392 -9.10 -8.65 0.88
CA HIS A 392 -8.04 -7.67 0.65
C HIS A 392 -6.94 -7.77 1.70
N ILE A 393 -7.33 -8.07 2.95
CA ILE A 393 -6.42 -8.33 4.05
C ILE A 393 -6.88 -9.62 4.72
N ALA A 394 -5.98 -10.58 4.84
CA ALA A 394 -6.29 -11.90 5.36
C ALA A 394 -5.24 -12.38 6.37
N ASP A 395 -5.67 -13.10 7.40
CA ASP A 395 -4.79 -13.82 8.33
C ASP A 395 -3.69 -12.94 8.94
N SER A 396 -4.00 -11.67 9.25
CA SER A 396 -3.01 -10.63 9.52
C SER A 396 -3.13 -10.05 10.93
N PHE A 397 -2.02 -9.51 11.45
CA PHE A 397 -1.91 -9.00 12.82
C PHE A 397 -1.54 -7.52 12.83
N TYR A 398 -2.41 -6.68 13.41
CA TYR A 398 -2.23 -5.22 13.46
C TYR A 398 -2.30 -4.68 14.89
N ASP A 399 -1.31 -3.88 15.28
CA ASP A 399 -1.17 -3.33 16.64
C ASP A 399 -0.83 -1.84 16.62
N SER A 400 -1.61 -1.05 17.35
CA SER A 400 -1.28 0.34 17.69
C SER A 400 -1.03 1.25 16.48
N GLY A 401 -2.11 1.71 15.83
CA GLY A 401 -2.02 2.64 14.69
C GLY A 401 -3.34 2.81 13.92
N ASN A 402 -3.28 3.43 12.74
CA ASN A 402 -4.45 3.73 11.92
C ASN A 402 -4.58 2.84 10.67
N LEU A 403 -5.79 2.37 10.37
CA LEU A 403 -6.16 1.78 9.10
C LEU A 403 -6.92 2.81 8.28
N ALA A 404 -6.20 3.54 7.44
CA ALA A 404 -6.79 4.41 6.43
C ALA A 404 -7.25 3.55 5.24
N LEU A 405 -8.50 3.12 5.32
CA LEU A 405 -9.11 2.16 4.39
C LEU A 405 -9.40 2.82 3.03
N PRO A 406 -9.37 2.03 1.94
CA PRO A 406 -9.55 2.57 0.60
C PRO A 406 -11.00 2.89 0.32
N GLY A 407 -11.20 3.83 -0.59
CA GLY A 407 -12.42 3.89 -1.37
C GLY A 407 -12.33 3.03 -2.62
N GLY A 408 -13.25 3.31 -3.53
CA GLY A 408 -13.42 2.53 -4.74
C GLY A 408 -14.77 1.83 -4.72
N HIS A 409 -14.94 0.96 -5.69
CA HIS A 409 -16.22 0.33 -5.98
C HIS A 409 -16.23 -1.11 -5.46
N GLY A 410 -17.32 -1.49 -4.81
CA GLY A 410 -17.55 -2.87 -4.37
C GLY A 410 -17.27 -3.15 -2.89
N THR A 411 -16.73 -4.33 -2.60
CA THR A 411 -16.59 -4.86 -1.22
C THR A 411 -15.12 -4.96 -0.79
N PHE A 412 -14.77 -4.35 0.34
CA PHE A 412 -13.44 -4.47 0.94
C PHE A 412 -13.47 -5.42 2.13
N ILE A 413 -12.81 -6.57 2.03
CA ILE A 413 -12.91 -7.64 3.02
C ILE A 413 -11.64 -7.69 3.88
N LEU A 414 -11.82 -7.66 5.19
CA LEU A 414 -10.81 -7.98 6.19
C LEU A 414 -11.18 -9.31 6.86
N GLU A 415 -10.31 -10.30 6.73
CA GLU A 415 -10.59 -11.69 7.10
C GLU A 415 -9.54 -12.23 8.08
N ASN A 416 -10.00 -12.96 9.11
CA ASN A 416 -9.15 -13.61 10.12
C ASN A 416 -8.14 -12.63 10.74
N MET A 417 -8.58 -11.40 11.00
CA MET A 417 -7.73 -10.35 11.53
C MET A 417 -7.57 -10.49 13.04
N ILE A 418 -6.35 -10.29 13.53
CA ILE A 418 -6.09 -10.04 14.95
C ILE A 418 -5.67 -8.58 15.11
N PHE A 419 -6.49 -7.82 15.82
CA PHE A 419 -6.17 -6.47 16.25
C PHE A 419 -5.69 -6.47 17.69
N ASN A 420 -4.65 -5.71 18.00
CA ASN A 420 -4.14 -5.57 19.35
C ASN A 420 -4.10 -4.10 19.78
N ASN A 421 -4.36 -3.86 21.07
CA ASN A 421 -4.39 -2.53 21.66
C ASN A 421 -5.27 -1.56 20.87
N GLN A 422 -4.76 -0.36 20.54
CA GLN A 422 -5.50 0.70 19.90
C GLN A 422 -5.32 0.66 18.37
N VAL A 423 -6.30 0.13 17.65
CA VAL A 423 -6.37 0.23 16.19
C VAL A 423 -7.53 1.14 15.82
N HIS A 424 -7.23 2.15 14.99
CA HIS A 424 -8.21 3.08 14.44
C HIS A 424 -8.61 2.67 13.03
N PHE A 425 -9.87 2.87 12.67
CA PHE A 425 -10.37 2.70 11.31
C PHE A 425 -10.78 4.05 10.77
N GLU A 426 -10.13 4.50 9.71
CA GLU A 426 -10.55 5.67 8.94
C GLU A 426 -11.23 5.14 7.67
N SER A 427 -12.52 5.39 7.57
CA SER A 427 -13.29 5.05 6.36
C SER A 427 -12.87 5.89 5.16
N SER A 428 -13.17 5.41 3.94
CA SER A 428 -12.66 5.93 2.68
C SER A 428 -12.51 7.45 2.64
N HIS A 429 -11.30 7.85 2.32
CA HIS A 429 -10.89 9.23 2.18
C HIS A 429 -10.47 9.56 0.73
N HIS A 430 -10.71 8.65 -0.23
CA HIS A 430 -10.37 8.82 -1.66
C HIS A 430 -11.29 8.01 -2.61
N CYS A 431 -11.72 8.66 -3.68
CA CYS A 431 -12.41 8.14 -4.88
C CYS A 431 -11.60 8.45 -6.17
N ASN A 432 -10.41 9.03 -5.96
CA ASN A 432 -9.26 9.29 -6.82
C ASN A 432 -8.25 10.08 -5.94
N ILE A 433 -7.07 10.45 -6.43
CA ILE A 433 -6.14 11.34 -5.71
C ILE A 433 -6.83 12.69 -5.41
N GLY A 434 -7.18 12.92 -4.14
CA GLY A 434 -7.76 14.17 -3.64
C GLY A 434 -9.26 14.40 -3.89
N VAL A 435 -10.01 13.40 -4.38
CA VAL A 435 -11.47 13.52 -4.61
C VAL A 435 -12.20 12.45 -3.81
N THR A 436 -13.35 12.74 -3.18
CA THR A 436 -14.14 11.75 -2.40
C THR A 436 -15.63 11.86 -2.67
N GLY A 437 -16.41 10.82 -2.31
CA GLY A 437 -17.87 10.86 -2.33
C GLY A 437 -18.52 9.49 -2.16
N VAL A 438 -19.84 9.49 -1.95
CA VAL A 438 -20.63 8.27 -1.67
C VAL A 438 -20.69 7.25 -2.80
N LEU A 439 -20.32 7.63 -4.03
CA LEU A 439 -20.22 6.74 -5.21
C LEU A 439 -18.90 5.95 -5.28
N CYS A 440 -18.12 6.01 -4.22
CA CYS A 440 -16.82 5.36 -4.06
C CYS A 440 -16.62 4.83 -2.64
N MET A 441 -17.74 4.61 -1.94
CA MET A 441 -17.75 4.10 -0.59
C MET A 441 -17.97 2.59 -0.67
N PRO A 442 -16.93 1.78 -0.44
CA PRO A 442 -17.09 0.34 -0.46
C PRO A 442 -17.91 -0.12 0.75
N THR A 443 -18.44 -1.33 0.65
CA THR A 443 -18.91 -2.06 1.84
C THR A 443 -17.69 -2.68 2.53
N TYR A 444 -17.31 -2.19 3.72
CA TYR A 444 -16.25 -2.81 4.51
C TYR A 444 -16.80 -4.03 5.25
N VAL A 445 -16.33 -5.22 4.89
CA VAL A 445 -16.79 -6.49 5.47
C VAL A 445 -15.72 -7.09 6.36
N PHE A 446 -16.10 -7.41 7.59
CA PHE A 446 -15.21 -8.00 8.58
C PHE A 446 -15.60 -9.44 8.85
N VAL A 447 -14.64 -10.35 8.70
CA VAL A 447 -14.84 -11.80 8.84
C VAL A 447 -13.87 -12.35 9.88
N ASN A 448 -14.40 -13.02 10.90
CA ASN A 448 -13.66 -13.69 11.98
C ASN A 448 -12.57 -12.79 12.59
N MET A 449 -12.96 -11.60 13.04
CA MET A 449 -12.04 -10.71 13.74
C MET A 449 -11.85 -11.10 15.19
N LYS A 450 -10.62 -10.98 15.68
CA LYS A 450 -10.28 -11.07 17.09
C LYS A 450 -9.62 -9.77 17.54
N TRP A 451 -9.88 -9.39 18.79
CA TRP A 451 -9.25 -8.22 19.39
C TRP A 451 -8.63 -8.58 20.74
N THR A 452 -7.35 -8.29 20.90
CA THR A 452 -6.57 -8.50 22.12
C THR A 452 -6.07 -7.18 22.71
N GLY A 453 -5.62 -7.20 23.96
CA GLY A 453 -5.07 -6.02 24.61
C GLY A 453 -6.12 -5.01 25.10
N VAL A 454 -5.67 -3.78 25.37
CA VAL A 454 -6.48 -2.74 26.03
C VAL A 454 -6.72 -1.57 25.07
N ILE A 455 -7.96 -1.11 25.04
CA ILE A 455 -8.38 0.10 24.31
C ILE A 455 -8.69 1.17 25.34
N SER A 456 -8.22 2.39 25.10
CA SER A 456 -8.58 3.53 25.95
C SER A 456 -10.07 3.86 25.79
N ASP A 457 -10.76 4.19 26.88
CA ASP A 457 -12.14 4.67 26.79
C ASP A 457 -12.27 6.08 26.22
N GLN A 458 -11.15 6.78 26.00
CA GLN A 458 -11.10 8.14 25.45
C GLN A 458 -10.72 8.18 23.96
N SER A 459 -10.40 7.05 23.35
CA SER A 459 -9.99 6.99 21.95
C SER A 459 -11.17 6.77 21.00
N SER A 460 -11.10 7.39 19.83
CA SER A 460 -11.91 6.99 18.68
C SER A 460 -11.46 5.60 18.23
N LEU A 461 -12.41 4.76 17.80
CA LEU A 461 -12.16 3.53 17.05
C LEU A 461 -12.40 3.73 15.56
N LEU A 462 -13.37 4.59 15.24
CA LEU A 462 -13.78 4.88 13.88
C LEU A 462 -13.69 6.38 13.63
N GLN A 463 -13.22 6.74 12.44
CA GLN A 463 -13.19 8.08 11.89
C GLN A 463 -13.87 8.09 10.52
N TRP A 464 -14.76 9.04 10.31
CA TRP A 464 -15.46 9.18 9.04
C TRP A 464 -14.60 9.94 8.03
N GLY A 465 -14.45 9.37 6.84
CA GLY A 465 -13.75 10.02 5.75
C GLY A 465 -14.53 11.22 5.19
N PRO A 466 -13.84 12.14 4.49
CA PRO A 466 -14.46 13.30 3.87
C PRO A 466 -15.55 12.90 2.86
N ASN A 467 -16.68 13.64 2.87
CA ASN A 467 -17.90 13.44 2.10
C ASN A 467 -18.89 12.35 2.57
N ASN A 468 -18.63 11.73 3.74
CA ASN A 468 -19.55 10.86 4.50
C ASN A 468 -20.05 9.63 3.72
N GLY A 469 -20.80 8.75 4.41
CA GLY A 469 -21.58 7.68 3.78
C GLY A 469 -20.99 6.27 3.83
N ALA A 470 -19.82 6.07 4.44
CA ALA A 470 -19.23 4.75 4.60
C ALA A 470 -20.08 3.79 5.44
N MET A 471 -19.92 2.49 5.19
CA MET A 471 -20.61 1.40 5.89
C MET A 471 -19.67 0.24 6.23
N PHE A 472 -19.80 -0.26 7.44
CA PHE A 472 -19.04 -1.37 8.01
C PHE A 472 -20.03 -2.46 8.39
N THR A 473 -19.76 -3.70 8.02
CA THR A 473 -20.66 -4.84 8.30
C THR A 473 -19.87 -6.10 8.61
N LEU A 474 -20.43 -6.99 9.43
CA LEU A 474 -19.86 -8.32 9.67
C LEU A 474 -20.13 -9.23 8.47
N GLY A 475 -19.31 -10.27 8.29
CA GLY A 475 -19.56 -11.32 7.32
C GLY A 475 -20.73 -12.24 7.74
N PRO A 476 -21.41 -12.91 6.79
CA PRO A 476 -22.63 -13.69 7.05
C PRO A 476 -22.56 -14.78 8.14
N ASP A 477 -21.39 -15.34 8.44
CA ASP A 477 -21.25 -16.32 9.52
C ASP A 477 -21.09 -15.67 10.90
N ASP A 478 -20.45 -14.49 10.97
CA ASP A 478 -20.34 -13.71 12.20
C ASP A 478 -21.65 -12.98 12.53
N GLU A 479 -22.43 -12.61 11.50
CA GLU A 479 -23.79 -12.07 11.65
C GLU A 479 -24.72 -12.98 12.48
N LYS A 480 -24.50 -14.31 12.42
CA LYS A 480 -25.28 -15.29 13.19
C LYS A 480 -24.92 -15.29 14.67
N ASN A 481 -23.77 -14.74 15.04
CA ASN A 481 -23.17 -14.83 16.37
C ASN A 481 -22.76 -13.43 16.88
N LEU A 482 -23.75 -12.59 17.18
CA LEU A 482 -23.57 -11.19 17.58
C LEU A 482 -23.13 -11.02 19.05
N ASN A 483 -22.11 -11.75 19.47
CA ASN A 483 -21.55 -11.68 20.83
C ASN A 483 -20.87 -10.33 21.13
N GLY A 484 -20.71 -9.48 20.11
CA GLY A 484 -20.01 -8.21 20.19
C GLY A 484 -18.49 -8.37 20.13
N ASN A 485 -17.83 -7.33 19.67
CA ASN A 485 -16.39 -7.17 19.74
C ASN A 485 -16.06 -5.71 20.08
N LYS A 486 -14.80 -5.32 19.95
CA LYS A 486 -14.37 -3.96 20.32
C LYS A 486 -14.87 -2.89 19.35
N LEU A 487 -15.09 -3.22 18.09
CA LEU A 487 -15.63 -2.32 17.06
C LEU A 487 -17.16 -2.39 16.97
N PHE A 488 -17.74 -3.59 16.98
CA PHE A 488 -19.18 -3.82 16.88
C PHE A 488 -19.77 -4.15 18.26
N PRO A 489 -20.68 -3.33 18.82
CA PRO A 489 -21.34 -3.65 20.08
C PRO A 489 -22.18 -4.94 19.98
N ALA A 490 -22.36 -5.63 21.11
CA ALA A 490 -23.14 -6.87 21.15
C ALA A 490 -24.56 -6.67 20.62
N GLY A 491 -25.04 -7.61 19.79
CA GLY A 491 -26.34 -7.55 19.13
C GLY A 491 -26.40 -6.73 17.84
N PHE A 492 -25.28 -6.14 17.39
CA PHE A 492 -25.21 -5.36 16.15
C PHE A 492 -24.19 -5.96 15.18
N CYS A 493 -24.50 -5.92 13.88
CA CYS A 493 -23.61 -6.40 12.83
C CYS A 493 -23.20 -5.33 11.83
N SER A 494 -23.80 -4.14 11.86
CA SER A 494 -23.42 -3.04 10.96
C SER A 494 -23.27 -1.71 11.67
N ILE A 495 -22.32 -0.91 11.21
CA ILE A 495 -22.06 0.47 11.65
C ILE A 495 -22.04 1.34 10.40
N VAL A 496 -22.89 2.35 10.38
CA VAL A 496 -23.17 3.14 9.20
C VAL A 496 -23.04 4.62 9.53
N ASN A 497 -22.49 5.38 8.60
CA ASN A 497 -22.35 6.83 8.77
C ASN A 497 -23.73 7.49 9.03
N PRO A 498 -23.85 8.45 9.96
CA PRO A 498 -25.10 9.14 10.27
C PRO A 498 -25.76 9.86 9.08
N TYR A 499 -25.07 10.00 7.95
CA TYR A 499 -25.64 10.48 6.68
C TYR A 499 -26.91 9.70 6.27
N TRP A 500 -27.02 8.42 6.64
CA TRP A 500 -28.11 7.53 6.23
C TRP A 500 -29.24 7.41 7.27
N THR A 501 -29.75 8.54 7.79
CA THR A 501 -30.71 8.57 8.91
C THR A 501 -32.04 7.84 8.67
N TYR A 502 -32.48 7.65 7.43
CA TYR A 502 -33.71 6.91 7.11
C TYR A 502 -33.66 5.45 7.58
N LEU A 503 -32.46 4.89 7.76
CA LEU A 503 -32.27 3.55 8.31
C LEU A 503 -32.84 3.42 9.72
N LEU A 504 -32.91 4.50 10.50
CA LEU A 504 -33.51 4.50 11.84
C LEU A 504 -35.02 4.16 11.84
N ALA A 505 -35.69 4.23 10.69
CA ALA A 505 -37.08 3.82 10.55
C ALA A 505 -37.26 2.31 10.30
N LEU A 506 -36.18 1.58 9.98
CA LEU A 506 -36.24 0.15 9.65
C LEU A 506 -36.89 -0.67 10.77
N ASP A 507 -37.79 -1.58 10.37
CA ASP A 507 -38.59 -2.40 11.28
C ASP A 507 -39.27 -1.56 12.39
N ASN A 508 -39.82 -0.40 12.01
CA ASN A 508 -40.42 0.58 12.93
C ASN A 508 -39.48 1.02 14.08
N GLY A 509 -38.19 1.17 13.77
CA GLY A 509 -37.15 1.57 14.72
C GLY A 509 -36.59 0.41 15.56
N ALA A 510 -36.88 -0.84 15.22
CA ALA A 510 -36.39 -1.99 15.96
C ALA A 510 -35.04 -2.55 15.46
N SER A 511 -34.60 -2.13 14.28
CA SER A 511 -33.42 -2.71 13.60
C SER A 511 -32.18 -1.82 13.57
N CYS A 512 -32.33 -0.50 13.46
CA CYS A 512 -31.20 0.43 13.45
C CYS A 512 -31.38 1.54 14.49
N PHE A 513 -30.27 1.90 15.13
CA PHE A 513 -30.26 2.70 16.36
C PHE A 513 -29.18 3.77 16.27
N SER A 514 -29.42 4.95 16.84
CA SER A 514 -28.38 5.97 16.95
C SER A 514 -27.34 5.58 18.01
N SER A 515 -26.16 6.21 18.00
CA SER A 515 -25.18 6.06 19.09
C SER A 515 -25.77 6.29 20.48
N ASN A 516 -26.70 7.23 20.63
CA ASN A 516 -27.34 7.50 21.92
C ASN A 516 -28.23 6.34 22.36
N ASP A 517 -29.00 5.77 21.44
CA ASP A 517 -29.88 4.63 21.73
C ASP A 517 -29.07 3.41 22.12
N VAL A 518 -27.98 3.12 21.40
CA VAL A 518 -27.09 2.01 21.72
C VAL A 518 -26.39 2.21 23.06
N ALA A 519 -25.89 3.42 23.35
CA ALA A 519 -25.29 3.71 24.64
C ALA A 519 -26.27 3.46 25.80
N ASN A 520 -27.53 3.90 25.64
CA ASN A 520 -28.58 3.66 26.63
C ASN A 520 -28.88 2.17 26.80
N LEU A 521 -29.00 1.42 25.70
CA LEU A 521 -29.23 -0.03 25.72
C LEU A 521 -28.11 -0.80 26.44
N LEU A 522 -26.87 -0.32 26.33
CA LEU A 522 -25.69 -0.94 26.94
C LEU A 522 -25.35 -0.38 28.32
N GLY A 523 -26.11 0.59 28.83
CA GLY A 523 -25.82 1.26 30.11
C GLY A 523 -24.51 2.06 30.10
N GLN A 524 -24.15 2.64 28.95
CA GLN A 524 -22.91 3.40 28.73
C GLN A 524 -23.19 4.91 28.62
N ASP A 525 -22.17 5.72 28.90
CA ASP A 525 -22.22 7.18 28.72
C ASP A 525 -22.31 7.52 27.22
N SER A 526 -23.39 8.20 26.82
CA SER A 526 -23.69 8.48 25.41
C SER A 526 -22.63 9.36 24.73
N VAL A 527 -22.07 10.33 25.44
CA VAL A 527 -21.04 11.24 24.90
C VAL A 527 -19.72 10.50 24.70
N LYS A 528 -19.33 9.63 25.64
CA LYS A 528 -18.15 8.77 25.48
C LYS A 528 -18.36 7.74 24.38
N PHE A 529 -19.53 7.12 24.31
CA PHE A 529 -19.84 6.14 23.29
C PHE A 529 -19.81 6.75 21.88
N ALA A 530 -20.49 7.88 21.67
CA ALA A 530 -20.49 8.59 20.39
C ALA A 530 -19.08 9.02 19.96
N ARG A 531 -18.22 9.44 20.90
CA ARG A 531 -16.81 9.78 20.61
C ARG A 531 -15.98 8.61 20.09
N LYS A 532 -16.34 7.36 20.44
CA LYS A 532 -15.68 6.17 19.86
C LYS A 532 -15.92 6.05 18.35
N TYR A 533 -16.97 6.69 17.83
CA TYR A 533 -17.39 6.64 16.42
C TYR A 533 -17.51 8.03 15.81
N ASP A 534 -16.50 8.88 16.04
CA ASP A 534 -16.38 10.20 15.42
C ASP A 534 -17.60 11.12 15.64
N GLY A 535 -18.12 11.09 16.87
CA GLY A 535 -19.27 11.92 17.27
C GLY A 535 -20.64 11.28 16.98
N GLY A 536 -20.68 10.15 16.29
CA GLY A 536 -21.90 9.35 16.15
C GLY A 536 -21.91 8.39 14.95
N ALA A 537 -22.70 7.34 15.07
CA ALA A 537 -22.98 6.35 14.04
C ALA A 537 -24.42 5.83 14.15
N ILE A 538 -24.87 5.14 13.10
CA ILE A 538 -26.07 4.31 13.11
C ILE A 538 -25.62 2.86 13.22
N PHE A 539 -26.16 2.13 14.19
CA PHE A 539 -25.86 0.72 14.41
C PHE A 539 -27.07 -0.13 14.01
N CYS A 540 -26.87 -1.12 13.16
CA CYS A 540 -27.94 -1.99 12.70
C CYS A 540 -27.72 -3.43 13.16
N LYS A 541 -28.82 -4.09 13.52
CA LYS A 541 -28.90 -5.53 13.79
C LYS A 541 -28.98 -6.37 12.51
N ARG A 542 -29.07 -5.70 11.35
CA ARG A 542 -29.13 -6.30 10.02
C ARG A 542 -27.88 -5.90 9.22
N PRO A 543 -27.40 -6.77 8.29
CA PRO A 543 -26.36 -6.40 7.35
C PRO A 543 -26.82 -5.24 6.47
N VAL A 544 -25.87 -4.50 5.93
CA VAL A 544 -26.13 -3.40 5.00
C VAL A 544 -25.31 -3.55 3.73
N ARG A 545 -25.84 -3.03 2.61
CA ARG A 545 -25.21 -3.04 1.29
C ARG A 545 -25.33 -1.67 0.64
N ARG A 546 -24.43 -1.42 -0.31
CA ARG A 546 -24.53 -0.29 -1.23
C ARG A 546 -25.64 -0.53 -2.26
N LEU A 547 -26.35 0.54 -2.60
CA LEU A 547 -27.19 0.67 -3.77
C LEU A 547 -26.74 1.93 -4.51
N GLU A 548 -26.13 1.77 -5.68
CA GLU A 548 -25.57 2.86 -6.46
C GLU A 548 -26.33 3.02 -7.77
N ILE A 549 -26.56 4.27 -8.16
CA ILE A 549 -27.27 4.62 -9.38
C ILE A 549 -26.36 5.53 -10.19
N PHE A 550 -25.69 4.97 -11.20
CA PHE A 550 -24.84 5.71 -12.12
C PHE A 550 -25.70 6.37 -13.20
N SER A 551 -25.68 7.69 -13.19
CA SER A 551 -26.39 8.50 -14.17
C SER A 551 -25.46 8.94 -15.30
N PHE A 552 -26.04 9.28 -16.44
CA PHE A 552 -25.31 9.79 -17.60
C PHE A 552 -25.83 11.16 -18.01
N ASN A 553 -24.93 11.96 -18.58
CA ASN A 553 -25.23 13.26 -19.19
C ASN A 553 -26.00 14.24 -18.28
N GLN A 554 -25.79 14.18 -16.96
CA GLN A 554 -26.41 15.13 -16.04
C GLN A 554 -25.62 16.44 -16.00
N ASN A 555 -26.33 17.56 -15.91
CA ASN A 555 -25.71 18.87 -15.69
C ASN A 555 -25.52 19.11 -14.19
N PRO A 556 -24.28 19.27 -13.69
CA PRO A 556 -24.02 19.46 -12.27
C PRO A 556 -24.62 20.76 -11.70
N ALA A 557 -24.84 21.77 -12.55
CA ALA A 557 -25.48 23.02 -12.16
C ALA A 557 -27.02 22.95 -12.15
N ASN A 558 -27.61 21.93 -12.77
CA ASN A 558 -29.05 21.76 -12.91
C ASN A 558 -29.43 20.27 -12.88
N HIS A 559 -28.99 19.59 -11.82
CA HIS A 559 -29.29 18.18 -11.61
C HIS A 559 -30.64 18.02 -10.91
N GLN A 560 -31.41 17.01 -11.29
CA GLN A 560 -32.58 16.62 -10.51
C GLN A 560 -32.13 15.84 -9.26
N THR A 561 -32.88 15.93 -8.18
CA THR A 561 -32.69 15.05 -7.03
C THR A 561 -33.50 13.77 -7.21
N MET A 562 -33.09 12.70 -6.52
CA MET A 562 -33.77 11.41 -6.56
C MET A 562 -34.47 11.17 -5.23
N GLN A 563 -35.65 10.57 -5.26
CA GLN A 563 -36.39 10.14 -4.08
C GLN A 563 -36.24 8.64 -3.92
N LEU A 564 -35.85 8.22 -2.70
CA LEU A 564 -35.86 6.84 -2.24
C LEU A 564 -36.95 6.68 -1.18
N GLU A 565 -37.93 5.84 -1.47
CA GLU A 565 -38.96 5.43 -0.52
C GLU A 565 -38.64 4.04 0.02
N LEU A 566 -38.73 3.89 1.34
CA LEU A 566 -38.54 2.63 2.04
C LEU A 566 -39.89 2.17 2.58
N TRP A 567 -40.29 0.96 2.19
CA TRP A 567 -41.55 0.34 2.52
C TRP A 567 -41.30 -0.96 3.30
N GLN A 568 -42.19 -1.25 4.25
CA GLN A 568 -42.29 -2.55 4.90
C GLN A 568 -43.70 -3.09 4.64
N PHE A 569 -43.77 -4.16 3.85
CA PHE A 569 -45.02 -4.61 3.22
C PHE A 569 -45.68 -3.45 2.43
N ASP A 570 -46.92 -3.09 2.75
CA ASP A 570 -47.67 -2.01 2.10
C ASP A 570 -47.56 -0.66 2.83
N ASN A 571 -46.75 -0.56 3.88
CA ASN A 571 -46.59 0.66 4.65
C ASN A 571 -45.30 1.40 4.26
N LEU A 572 -45.42 2.66 3.87
CA LEU A 572 -44.28 3.56 3.72
C LEU A 572 -43.73 3.88 5.12
N ILE A 573 -42.51 3.44 5.42
CA ILE A 573 -41.86 3.67 6.72
C ILE A 573 -40.88 4.83 6.69
N SER A 574 -40.29 5.14 5.52
CA SER A 574 -39.42 6.30 5.36
C SER A 574 -39.36 6.79 3.92
N SER A 575 -39.02 8.05 3.73
CA SER A 575 -38.83 8.65 2.41
C SER A 575 -37.72 9.68 2.49
N VAL A 576 -36.69 9.55 1.64
CA VAL A 576 -35.50 10.39 1.65
C VAL A 576 -35.15 10.89 0.26
N THR A 577 -34.70 12.13 0.18
CA THR A 577 -34.15 12.69 -1.06
C THR A 577 -32.64 12.41 -1.12
N LEU A 578 -32.22 11.59 -2.09
CA LEU A 578 -30.82 11.33 -2.39
C LEU A 578 -30.21 12.52 -3.15
N LYS A 579 -29.03 12.93 -2.71
CA LYS A 579 -28.27 14.00 -3.36
C LYS A 579 -27.57 13.45 -4.60
N PHE A 580 -27.49 14.27 -5.63
CA PHE A 580 -26.64 14.01 -6.78
C PHE A 580 -25.17 14.19 -6.38
N PHE A 581 -24.34 13.24 -6.80
CA PHE A 581 -22.90 13.29 -6.62
C PHE A 581 -22.23 13.20 -7.97
N GLN A 582 -21.17 13.99 -8.14
CA GLN A 582 -20.28 13.91 -9.27
C GLN A 582 -18.84 13.94 -8.76
N ILE A 583 -18.03 13.03 -9.27
CA ILE A 583 -16.63 12.86 -8.90
C ILE A 583 -15.83 12.90 -10.20
N GLY A 584 -15.22 14.06 -10.44
CA GLY A 584 -14.59 14.39 -11.71
C GLY A 584 -15.57 14.28 -12.88
N ASP A 585 -15.05 14.03 -14.08
CA ASP A 585 -15.88 13.91 -15.28
C ASP A 585 -16.32 12.46 -15.57
N ARG A 586 -15.99 11.52 -14.67
CA ARG A 586 -16.11 10.07 -14.91
C ARG A 586 -17.23 9.38 -14.13
N LYS A 587 -17.51 9.81 -12.89
CA LYS A 587 -18.50 9.18 -12.01
C LYS A 587 -19.55 10.20 -11.63
N GLN A 588 -20.82 9.92 -11.93
CA GLN A 588 -21.94 10.76 -11.51
C GLN A 588 -23.17 9.91 -11.20
N GLY A 589 -24.00 10.32 -10.25
CA GLY A 589 -25.06 9.46 -9.76
C GLY A 589 -25.58 9.75 -8.36
N TYR A 590 -26.23 8.74 -7.82
CA TYR A 590 -26.81 8.72 -6.47
C TYR A 590 -26.36 7.45 -5.76
N SER A 591 -26.35 7.47 -4.43
CA SER A 591 -26.00 6.31 -3.61
C SER A 591 -26.95 6.22 -2.42
N ALA A 592 -27.19 4.99 -1.97
CA ALA A 592 -27.97 4.66 -0.79
C ALA A 592 -27.35 3.46 -0.06
N THR A 593 -27.61 3.38 1.25
CA THR A 593 -27.34 2.19 2.05
C THR A 593 -28.66 1.45 2.27
N VAL A 594 -28.71 0.19 1.90
CA VAL A 594 -29.91 -0.64 1.96
C VAL A 594 -29.65 -1.91 2.77
N VAL A 595 -30.71 -2.58 3.20
CA VAL A 595 -30.62 -3.88 3.87
C VAL A 595 -31.00 -4.95 2.84
N PRO A 596 -30.16 -5.98 2.63
CA PRO A 596 -30.50 -7.09 1.75
C PRO A 596 -31.66 -7.91 2.36
N GLY A 597 -32.54 -8.41 1.51
CA GLY A 597 -33.71 -9.21 1.84
C GLY A 597 -35.00 -8.68 1.20
N LEU A 598 -36.06 -9.50 1.29
CA LEU A 598 -37.38 -9.22 0.70
C LEU A 598 -38.41 -8.70 1.72
N ASP A 599 -38.00 -8.50 2.97
CA ASP A 599 -38.88 -7.95 4.01
C ASP A 599 -39.16 -6.44 3.82
N HIS A 600 -38.34 -5.79 2.99
CA HIS A 600 -38.36 -4.35 2.74
C HIS A 600 -38.34 -4.11 1.24
N LYS A 601 -39.15 -3.15 0.80
CA LYS A 601 -39.21 -2.69 -0.58
C LYS A 601 -38.64 -1.29 -0.70
N TYR A 602 -37.79 -1.09 -1.68
CA TYR A 602 -37.17 0.17 -2.00
C TYR A 602 -37.75 0.70 -3.31
N LYS A 603 -38.22 1.94 -3.33
CA LYS A 603 -38.74 2.57 -4.55
C LYS A 603 -37.92 3.80 -4.92
N LEU A 604 -37.38 3.79 -6.12
CA LEU A 604 -36.60 4.88 -6.71
C LEU A 604 -37.45 5.66 -7.70
N SER A 605 -37.39 6.99 -7.60
CA SER A 605 -38.02 7.91 -8.55
C SER A 605 -37.27 9.23 -8.58
N MET A 606 -37.42 10.01 -9.64
CA MET A 606 -36.98 11.41 -9.62
C MET A 606 -37.91 12.21 -8.70
N THR A 607 -37.39 13.23 -8.02
CA THR A 607 -38.19 14.05 -7.10
C THR A 607 -39.47 14.57 -7.78
N GLY A 608 -40.61 14.39 -7.12
CA GLY A 608 -41.94 14.65 -7.70
C GLY A 608 -42.58 13.41 -8.36
N GLY A 609 -41.96 12.23 -8.24
CA GLY A 609 -42.48 10.98 -8.80
C GLY A 609 -42.14 10.78 -10.28
N GLY A 610 -41.11 11.46 -10.78
CA GLY A 610 -40.68 11.34 -12.16
C GLY A 610 -39.94 10.02 -12.44
N ASP A 611 -39.88 9.67 -13.71
CA ASP A 611 -39.25 8.44 -14.20
C ASP A 611 -37.73 8.48 -14.06
N VAL A 612 -37.14 7.36 -13.64
CA VAL A 612 -35.69 7.15 -13.71
C VAL A 612 -35.33 6.75 -15.13
N SER A 613 -34.28 7.35 -15.69
CA SER A 613 -33.88 7.07 -17.07
C SER A 613 -33.55 5.57 -17.24
N PRO A 614 -34.06 4.90 -18.28
CA PRO A 614 -33.74 3.49 -18.55
C PRO A 614 -32.28 3.29 -18.97
N ASP A 615 -31.58 4.35 -19.36
CA ASP A 615 -30.15 4.31 -19.75
C ASP A 615 -29.21 4.33 -18.54
N TRP A 616 -29.72 4.55 -17.32
CA TRP A 616 -28.90 4.60 -16.11
C TRP A 616 -28.61 3.20 -15.57
N ILE A 617 -27.46 3.02 -14.94
CA ILE A 617 -27.05 1.74 -14.36
C ILE A 617 -27.36 1.76 -12.87
N ILE A 618 -28.08 0.75 -12.40
CA ILE A 618 -28.32 0.53 -10.97
C ILE A 618 -27.53 -0.70 -10.55
N GLU A 619 -26.71 -0.54 -9.53
CA GLU A 619 -25.96 -1.62 -8.92
C GLU A 619 -26.38 -1.82 -7.48
N PHE A 620 -26.66 -3.08 -7.13
CA PHE A 620 -26.98 -3.48 -5.78
C PHE A 620 -25.95 -4.51 -5.29
N SER A 621 -25.49 -4.31 -4.05
CA SER A 621 -24.51 -5.19 -3.40
C SER A 621 -23.23 -5.33 -4.22
N ASP A 622 -22.66 -6.54 -4.28
CA ASP A 622 -21.44 -6.85 -5.00
C ASP A 622 -21.40 -8.35 -5.36
N PRO A 623 -20.84 -8.74 -6.52
CA PRO A 623 -20.74 -10.15 -6.93
C PRO A 623 -20.05 -11.08 -5.92
N VAL A 624 -19.21 -10.55 -5.03
CA VAL A 624 -18.67 -11.32 -3.88
C VAL A 624 -19.80 -12.01 -3.09
N PHE A 625 -20.94 -11.35 -2.92
CA PHE A 625 -22.16 -11.93 -2.34
C PHE A 625 -22.91 -12.73 -3.41
N GLY A 626 -22.60 -14.02 -3.50
CA GLY A 626 -23.07 -14.93 -4.54
C GLY A 626 -21.96 -15.86 -4.99
N ASN A 627 -20.72 -15.35 -5.04
CA ASN A 627 -19.52 -16.14 -5.25
C ASN A 627 -19.01 -16.76 -3.94
N ARG A 628 -18.85 -15.93 -2.90
CA ARG A 628 -18.30 -16.33 -1.60
C ARG A 628 -19.38 -16.71 -0.58
N TRP A 629 -20.47 -15.94 -0.57
CA TRP A 629 -21.59 -16.15 0.33
C TRP A 629 -22.89 -16.36 -0.45
N LYS A 630 -24.00 -16.54 0.27
CA LYS A 630 -25.31 -16.55 -0.36
C LYS A 630 -25.50 -15.26 -1.16
N ARG A 631 -26.10 -15.39 -2.33
CA ARG A 631 -26.56 -14.26 -3.14
C ARG A 631 -27.45 -13.34 -2.30
N ASP A 632 -27.12 -12.05 -2.33
CA ASP A 632 -27.99 -11.02 -1.79
C ASP A 632 -29.16 -10.77 -2.74
N GLU A 633 -30.33 -10.45 -2.18
CA GLU A 633 -31.52 -10.08 -2.93
C GLU A 633 -32.10 -8.79 -2.34
N ILE A 634 -32.81 -8.01 -3.16
CA ILE A 634 -33.55 -6.81 -2.73
C ILE A 634 -34.84 -6.67 -3.54
N ASP A 635 -35.92 -6.20 -2.90
CA ASP A 635 -37.13 -5.78 -3.61
C ASP A 635 -36.99 -4.31 -4.02
N LEU A 636 -36.75 -4.07 -5.31
CA LEU A 636 -36.55 -2.76 -5.89
C LEU A 636 -37.60 -2.43 -6.95
N VAL A 637 -38.25 -1.27 -6.79
CA VAL A 637 -39.18 -0.69 -7.77
C VAL A 637 -38.59 0.60 -8.34
N VAL A 638 -38.51 0.71 -9.66
CA VAL A 638 -37.93 1.87 -10.35
C VAL A 638 -38.99 2.56 -11.21
N ALA A 639 -39.32 3.82 -10.88
CA ALA A 639 -40.28 4.61 -11.66
C ALA A 639 -39.86 4.73 -13.13
N GLY A 640 -40.81 4.64 -14.06
CA GLY A 640 -40.57 4.71 -15.51
C GLY A 640 -40.20 3.39 -16.17
N THR A 641 -39.84 2.36 -15.41
CA THR A 641 -39.79 0.99 -15.93
C THR A 641 -41.20 0.39 -15.84
N PHE A 642 -41.74 -0.12 -16.94
CA PHE A 642 -43.12 -0.63 -17.00
C PHE A 642 -43.34 -1.79 -16.00
N GLY A 643 -43.81 -1.47 -14.80
CA GLY A 643 -44.36 -2.44 -13.83
C GLY A 643 -43.44 -3.58 -13.41
N LEU A 644 -42.12 -3.46 -13.60
CA LEU A 644 -41.14 -4.47 -13.20
C LEU A 644 -40.74 -4.21 -11.75
N GLU A 645 -41.29 -5.01 -10.84
CA GLU A 645 -40.67 -5.31 -9.56
C GLU A 645 -39.44 -6.17 -9.87
N ILE A 646 -38.25 -5.63 -9.62
CA ILE A 646 -37.00 -6.32 -9.95
C ILE A 646 -36.46 -6.91 -8.65
N ILE A 647 -36.54 -8.23 -8.52
CA ILE A 647 -35.72 -8.96 -7.57
C ILE A 647 -34.34 -9.06 -8.22
N ILE A 648 -33.38 -8.29 -7.69
CA ILE A 648 -31.99 -8.28 -8.15
C ILE A 648 -31.22 -9.37 -7.42
#